data_AF-A0A960MGG2-F1
#
_entry.id   AF-A0A960MGG2-F1
#
_cell.length_a   1.000
_cell.length_b   1.000
_cell.length_c   1.000
_cell.angle_alpha   90.00
_cell.angle_beta   90.00
_cell.angle_gamma   90.00
#
_symmetry.space_group_name_H-M   'P 1'
#
loop_
_entity.id
_entity.type
_entity.pdbx_description
1 polymer ?
#
loop_
_entity_poly.entity_id
_entity_poly.type
_entity_poly.pdbx_seq_one_letter_code
_entity_poly.pdbx_strand_id
1 'polypeptide(L)'
;MPPAFWNRPPGPLLRLAGPLAPGLRRARTTRVRAPVPVVSVGSLSLGGTGKTPTVIALAGRLAQRGRIVHVVTAGRGAPLRVDERGHGVRDVGDEPLLIAAFAPTWVAADPVAGLAAAARAGADVVVLDGGGLSPPVATAATIAVEDAARGFGNGFAWPLGPLRQRLAVGLDGVDLLLTVGPSAAQAAFAATWGARVSCRVLAARLAPLETGMDWAGLDVVAFAGIGAPERFFATLDGLGARLVRAQALSDHQEMTPALLARLEAEARRVHDLAERQSGEDSEKLRRELKEFRGAIRARPDAVGDISEPAMAAITRAAKVRLGLFAHPPQIMAALAMLRGDLVEVATGEGKTLAIALVAVIRAWTERPCHVVTANDYLAERDAKSLGRFFELCGVTVGHVTGKMSPDDRQAQYRSAVVYTTAKELAADFLRDELTEEAFGHPGRRLIRQIYQSKPSRESRRVLRGLHTVIVDEADNGLIDEAVTPLIISQSQVNEALAEATLRASEVSGELVCERHYTREEARRAVKLKEEGYRVIEAASESLSGIWKGRTRKVELVLKALEAREFFHRDKQYVVEDKKIVIVDESTGRRMPGRSWRQGLHQAVEAKEGVPITSPAVTIASISFQRFFRQFQVISGATGTAWEAAGEFWRIYGMRANRIPLHRPCQRQELAPRVFATAEEKWRGVLAECQKRHETGQPILVGTRSVADSEELVRRLRSVGLPC
;
A
#
# COMPACT_ATOMS: atom_id res chain seq x y z
N MET A 1 -13.55 11.98 -28.28
CA MET A 1 -12.58 12.59 -29.22
C MET A 1 -13.09 13.97 -29.64
N PRO A 2 -12.24 15.02 -29.66
CA PRO A 2 -12.63 16.32 -30.16
C PRO A 2 -12.96 16.28 -31.68
N PRO A 3 -13.92 17.07 -32.17
CA PRO A 3 -14.27 17.11 -33.58
C PRO A 3 -13.10 17.55 -34.47
N ALA A 4 -12.88 16.87 -35.61
CA ALA A 4 -11.78 17.18 -36.53
C ALA A 4 -11.80 18.63 -37.06
N PHE A 5 -12.97 19.26 -37.12
CA PHE A 5 -13.10 20.65 -37.57
C PHE A 5 -12.56 21.68 -36.56
N TRP A 6 -12.31 21.30 -35.30
CA TRP A 6 -11.69 22.19 -34.30
C TRP A 6 -10.24 22.53 -34.65
N ASN A 7 -9.56 21.66 -35.40
CA ASN A 7 -8.14 21.79 -35.74
C ASN A 7 -7.92 22.28 -37.18
N ARG A 8 -8.99 22.66 -37.90
CA ARG A 8 -8.91 23.18 -39.27
C ARG A 8 -9.29 24.65 -39.29
N PRO A 9 -8.72 25.47 -40.20
CA PRO A 9 -9.16 26.85 -40.36
C PRO A 9 -10.67 26.92 -40.63
N PRO A 10 -11.38 27.92 -40.10
CA PRO A 10 -12.82 27.99 -40.19
C PRO A 10 -13.28 28.16 -41.65
N GLY A 11 -14.11 27.23 -42.12
CA GLY A 11 -14.79 27.31 -43.41
C GLY A 11 -15.87 28.41 -43.46
N PRO A 12 -16.43 28.72 -44.64
CA PRO A 12 -17.37 29.83 -44.83
C PRO A 12 -18.60 29.79 -43.92
N LEU A 13 -19.18 28.60 -43.69
CA LEU A 13 -20.30 28.41 -42.76
C LEU A 13 -19.93 28.74 -41.30
N LEU A 14 -18.73 28.34 -40.85
CA LEU A 14 -18.27 28.61 -39.49
C LEU A 14 -17.93 30.10 -39.30
N ARG A 15 -17.49 30.80 -40.36
CA ARG A 15 -17.26 32.25 -40.35
C ARG A 15 -18.57 33.03 -40.25
N LEU A 16 -19.64 32.55 -40.88
CA LEU A 16 -20.99 33.13 -40.83
C LEU A 16 -21.71 32.87 -39.50
N ALA A 17 -21.63 31.64 -38.96
CA ALA A 17 -22.28 31.27 -37.70
C ALA A 17 -21.49 31.66 -36.44
N GLY A 18 -20.17 31.84 -36.57
CA GLY A 18 -19.24 32.11 -35.49
C GLY A 18 -19.52 33.33 -34.60
N PRO A 19 -20.11 34.44 -35.10
CA PRO A 19 -20.54 35.57 -34.27
C PRO A 19 -21.72 35.26 -33.33
N LEU A 20 -22.53 34.25 -33.64
CA LEU A 20 -23.74 33.89 -32.88
C LEU A 20 -23.50 32.81 -31.81
N ALA A 21 -22.30 32.23 -31.79
CA ALA A 21 -21.93 31.19 -30.85
C ALA A 21 -21.79 31.75 -29.42
N PRO A 22 -22.40 31.11 -28.41
CA PRO A 22 -22.26 31.55 -27.02
C PRO A 22 -20.83 31.29 -26.53
N GLY A 23 -19.92 32.24 -26.73
CA GLY A 23 -18.74 32.34 -25.88
C GLY A 23 -19.19 32.76 -24.48
N LEU A 24 -18.53 32.26 -23.42
CA LEU A 24 -18.74 32.74 -22.06
C LEU A 24 -18.67 34.27 -22.04
N ARG A 25 -19.84 34.93 -21.90
CA ARG A 25 -19.97 36.39 -21.94
C ARG A 25 -19.13 36.97 -20.80
N ARG A 26 -18.35 38.00 -21.14
CA ARG A 26 -17.60 38.83 -20.21
C ARG A 26 -18.61 39.58 -19.33
N ALA A 27 -18.89 39.08 -18.13
CA ALA A 27 -19.39 39.97 -17.08
C ALA A 27 -18.21 40.87 -16.73
N ARG A 28 -18.27 42.17 -17.08
CA ARG A 28 -17.36 43.19 -16.55
C ARG A 28 -17.71 43.37 -15.07
N THR A 29 -17.25 42.43 -14.25
CA THR A 29 -17.26 42.58 -12.80
C THR A 29 -16.03 43.39 -12.40
N THR A 30 -16.24 44.37 -11.54
CA THR A 30 -15.17 45.09 -10.85
C THR A 30 -14.27 44.06 -10.16
N ARG A 31 -13.00 43.99 -10.58
CA ARG A 31 -12.06 43.01 -10.00
C ARG A 31 -11.80 43.35 -8.55
N VAL A 32 -11.91 42.35 -7.67
CA VAL A 32 -11.62 42.52 -6.24
C VAL A 32 -10.10 42.66 -6.05
N ARG A 33 -9.67 43.62 -5.24
CA ARG A 33 -8.25 43.78 -4.90
C ARG A 33 -7.86 42.68 -3.90
N ALA A 34 -6.87 41.87 -4.25
CA ALA A 34 -6.35 40.84 -3.37
C ALA A 34 -5.47 41.44 -2.24
N PRO A 35 -5.40 40.79 -1.07
CA PRO A 35 -4.58 41.26 0.06
C PRO A 35 -3.07 41.14 -0.21
N VAL A 36 -2.67 40.31 -1.16
CA VAL A 36 -1.28 40.06 -1.56
C VAL A 36 -1.17 40.04 -3.09
N PRO A 37 0.00 40.31 -3.68
CA PRO A 37 0.21 40.18 -5.13
C PRO A 37 -0.18 38.80 -5.65
N VAL A 38 -0.94 38.76 -6.76
CA VAL A 38 -1.44 37.52 -7.37
C VAL A 38 -0.89 37.37 -8.79
N VAL A 39 -0.25 36.24 -9.07
CA VAL A 39 0.09 35.84 -10.45
C VAL A 39 -0.91 34.78 -10.90
N SER A 40 -1.74 35.10 -11.89
CA SER A 40 -2.72 34.15 -12.43
C SER A 40 -2.11 33.35 -13.55
N VAL A 41 -2.20 32.02 -13.46
CA VAL A 41 -1.84 31.09 -14.53
C VAL A 41 -3.12 30.47 -15.04
N GLY A 42 -3.38 30.61 -16.34
CA GLY A 42 -4.60 30.09 -16.96
C GLY A 42 -4.34 29.58 -18.37
N SER A 43 -5.40 29.13 -19.02
CA SER A 43 -5.34 28.69 -20.42
C SER A 43 -6.61 29.10 -21.14
N LEU A 44 -6.44 29.47 -22.41
CA LEU A 44 -7.51 29.70 -23.35
C LEU A 44 -8.05 28.38 -23.91
N SER A 45 -7.24 27.33 -24.02
CA SER A 45 -7.65 26.04 -24.57
C SER A 45 -8.35 25.12 -23.55
N LEU A 46 -9.15 24.19 -24.06
CA LEU A 46 -9.77 23.12 -23.28
C LEU A 46 -8.80 21.96 -23.04
N GLY A 47 -8.17 21.96 -21.86
CA GLY A 47 -7.43 20.81 -21.29
C GLY A 47 -6.03 20.57 -21.89
N GLY A 48 -5.15 19.95 -21.09
CA GLY A 48 -3.86 19.41 -21.57
C GLY A 48 -2.79 20.42 -22.01
N THR A 49 -2.81 21.66 -21.51
CA THR A 49 -1.90 22.74 -21.95
C THR A 49 -0.61 22.89 -21.14
N GLY A 50 -0.44 22.16 -20.04
CA GLY A 50 0.76 22.25 -19.19
C GLY A 50 0.67 23.31 -18.08
N LYS A 51 -0.54 23.70 -17.66
CA LYS A 51 -0.76 24.65 -16.54
C LYS A 51 -0.14 24.17 -15.23
N THR A 52 -0.46 22.96 -14.78
CA THR A 52 -0.01 22.42 -13.48
C THR A 52 1.51 22.40 -13.35
N PRO A 53 2.28 21.88 -14.32
CA PRO A 53 3.74 22.00 -14.29
C PRO A 53 4.24 23.45 -14.29
N THR A 54 3.53 24.36 -14.97
CA THR A 54 3.89 25.79 -15.00
C THR A 54 3.66 26.45 -13.64
N VAL A 55 2.55 26.14 -12.96
CA VAL A 55 2.24 26.61 -11.61
C VAL A 55 3.33 26.15 -10.63
N ILE A 56 3.69 24.87 -10.67
CA ILE A 56 4.76 24.29 -9.83
C ILE A 56 6.11 24.99 -10.11
N ALA A 57 6.50 25.12 -11.39
CA ALA A 57 7.75 25.75 -11.76
C ALA A 57 7.80 27.25 -11.37
N LEU A 58 6.68 27.96 -11.51
CA LEU A 58 6.57 29.36 -11.11
C LEU A 58 6.66 29.52 -9.60
N ALA A 59 5.92 28.70 -8.84
CA ALA A 59 5.96 28.71 -7.39
C ALA A 59 7.38 28.43 -6.88
N GLY A 60 8.05 27.41 -7.42
CA GLY A 60 9.45 27.11 -7.09
C GLY A 60 10.42 28.27 -7.41
N ARG A 61 10.29 28.91 -8.57
CA ARG A 61 11.14 30.06 -8.97
C ARG A 61 10.90 31.33 -8.15
N LEU A 62 9.69 31.52 -7.63
CA LEU A 62 9.38 32.62 -6.71
C LEU A 62 9.92 32.30 -5.31
N ALA A 63 9.76 31.07 -4.84
CA ALA A 63 10.32 30.60 -3.57
C ALA A 63 11.85 30.68 -3.53
N GLN A 64 12.53 30.30 -4.62
CA GLN A 64 13.98 30.45 -4.79
C GLN A 64 14.46 31.91 -4.72
N ARG A 65 13.57 32.88 -4.95
CA ARG A 65 13.85 34.31 -4.77
C ARG A 65 13.49 34.82 -3.36
N GLY A 66 13.29 33.91 -2.40
CA GLY A 66 13.01 34.23 -1.00
C GLY A 66 11.56 34.65 -0.72
N ARG A 67 10.61 34.32 -1.62
CA ARG A 67 9.18 34.60 -1.41
C ARG A 67 8.47 33.44 -0.71
N ILE A 68 7.48 33.75 0.12
CA ILE A 68 6.58 32.79 0.75
C ILE A 68 5.36 32.58 -0.17
N VAL A 69 5.50 31.63 -1.09
CA VAL A 69 4.52 31.39 -2.15
C VAL A 69 3.48 30.38 -1.72
N HIS A 70 2.21 30.76 -1.78
CA HIS A 70 1.10 29.80 -1.71
C HIS A 70 0.41 29.68 -3.07
N VAL A 71 -0.23 28.54 -3.32
CA VAL A 71 -1.05 28.33 -4.53
C VAL A 71 -2.51 28.28 -4.15
N VAL A 72 -3.37 28.93 -4.94
CA VAL A 72 -4.83 28.82 -4.83
C VAL A 72 -5.35 28.23 -6.13
N THR A 73 -6.18 27.20 -6.04
CA THR A 73 -6.79 26.51 -7.18
C THR A 73 -8.27 26.27 -6.93
N ALA A 74 -9.02 25.99 -8.00
CA ALA A 74 -10.46 25.83 -7.94
C ALA A 74 -10.85 24.55 -7.19
N GLY A 75 -11.82 24.66 -6.28
CA GLY A 75 -12.31 23.54 -5.48
C GLY A 75 -13.79 23.63 -5.16
N ARG A 76 -14.25 22.79 -4.24
CA ARG A 76 -15.62 22.81 -3.72
C ARG A 76 -15.63 23.35 -2.29
N GLY A 77 -16.64 24.16 -1.97
CA GLY A 77 -16.85 24.65 -0.60
C GLY A 77 -15.88 25.76 -0.15
N ALA A 78 -15.78 25.92 1.16
CA ALA A 78 -14.93 26.92 1.81
C ALA A 78 -13.44 26.63 1.57
N PRO A 79 -12.55 27.64 1.68
CA PRO A 79 -11.12 27.46 1.51
C PRO A 79 -10.55 26.36 2.41
N LEU A 80 -9.95 25.35 1.79
CA LEU A 80 -9.32 24.22 2.47
C LEU A 80 -7.85 24.14 2.06
N ARG A 81 -6.95 24.05 3.05
CA ARG A 81 -5.54 23.78 2.79
C ARG A 81 -5.37 22.30 2.47
N VAL A 82 -4.72 22.00 1.36
CA VAL A 82 -4.46 20.63 0.93
C VAL A 82 -3.44 20.00 1.86
N ASP A 83 -3.79 18.85 2.44
CA ASP A 83 -2.88 17.94 3.14
C ASP A 83 -2.58 16.76 2.21
N GLU A 84 -1.35 16.68 1.73
CA GLU A 84 -0.88 15.63 0.81
C GLU A 84 -0.96 14.21 1.39
N ARG A 85 -1.01 14.07 2.72
CA ARG A 85 -1.05 12.77 3.41
C ARG A 85 -2.44 12.38 3.88
N GLY A 86 -3.29 13.38 4.14
CA GLY A 86 -4.63 13.20 4.69
C GLY A 86 -5.76 13.31 3.67
N HIS A 87 -5.58 14.02 2.56
CA HIS A 87 -6.62 14.22 1.54
C HIS A 87 -6.39 13.36 0.29
N GLY A 88 -7.47 12.81 -0.26
CA GLY A 88 -7.47 12.10 -1.54
C GLY A 88 -7.97 12.96 -2.71
N VAL A 89 -7.87 12.41 -3.93
CA VAL A 89 -8.33 13.05 -5.17
C VAL A 89 -9.80 13.44 -5.11
N ARG A 90 -10.63 12.69 -4.37
CA ARG A 90 -12.06 12.99 -4.22
C ARG A 90 -12.33 14.21 -3.32
N ASP A 91 -11.41 14.51 -2.41
CA ASP A 91 -11.57 15.60 -1.45
C ASP A 91 -11.16 16.95 -2.06
N VAL A 92 -10.03 16.95 -2.77
CA VAL A 92 -9.38 18.19 -3.23
C VAL A 92 -9.02 18.21 -4.71
N GLY A 93 -9.15 17.09 -5.43
CA GLY A 93 -8.69 16.94 -6.82
C GLY A 93 -7.24 16.44 -6.92
N ASP A 94 -6.86 15.99 -8.12
CA ASP A 94 -5.52 15.47 -8.42
C ASP A 94 -4.49 16.59 -8.68
N GLU A 95 -4.85 17.63 -9.45
CA GLU A 95 -3.98 18.79 -9.68
C GLU A 95 -3.56 19.48 -8.37
N PRO A 96 -4.47 19.73 -7.40
CA PRO A 96 -4.09 20.38 -6.15
C PRO A 96 -3.20 19.52 -5.24
N LEU A 97 -3.37 18.19 -5.25
CA LEU A 97 -2.47 17.26 -4.57
C LEU A 97 -1.06 17.28 -5.17
N LEU A 98 -0.97 17.30 -6.50
CA LEU A 98 0.32 17.38 -7.20
C LEU A 98 1.05 18.70 -6.89
N ILE A 99 0.34 19.82 -6.85
CA ILE A 99 0.94 21.12 -6.52
C ILE A 99 1.33 21.18 -5.03
N ALA A 100 0.52 20.60 -4.13
CA ALA A 100 0.75 20.61 -2.68
C ALA A 100 2.11 20.02 -2.28
N ALA A 101 2.62 19.05 -3.06
CA ALA A 101 3.94 18.46 -2.86
C ALA A 101 5.11 19.45 -3.05
N PHE A 102 4.88 20.59 -3.71
CA PHE A 102 5.91 21.59 -4.01
C PHE A 102 5.66 22.94 -3.35
N ALA A 103 4.40 23.29 -3.07
CA ALA A 103 4.04 24.55 -2.45
C ALA A 103 2.74 24.42 -1.64
N PRO A 104 2.58 25.13 -0.51
CA PRO A 104 1.32 25.16 0.24
C PRO A 104 0.15 25.54 -0.68
N THR A 105 -0.80 24.63 -0.83
CA THR A 105 -1.89 24.74 -1.80
C THR A 105 -3.24 24.81 -1.10
N TRP A 106 -4.13 25.67 -1.63
CA TRP A 106 -5.48 25.90 -1.13
C TRP A 106 -6.49 25.63 -2.23
N VAL A 107 -7.51 24.85 -1.93
CA VAL A 107 -8.68 24.65 -2.80
C VAL A 107 -9.83 25.51 -2.29
N ALA A 108 -10.49 26.25 -3.18
CA ALA A 108 -11.64 27.08 -2.80
C ALA A 108 -12.63 27.19 -3.96
N ALA A 109 -13.94 27.18 -3.65
CA ALA A 109 -14.97 27.51 -4.64
C ALA A 109 -14.95 28.99 -5.02
N ASP A 110 -14.69 29.87 -4.05
CA ASP A 110 -14.44 31.30 -4.27
C ASP A 110 -12.93 31.60 -4.21
N PRO A 111 -12.30 32.01 -5.33
CA PRO A 111 -10.90 32.40 -5.36
C PRO A 111 -10.56 33.53 -4.39
N VAL A 112 -11.47 34.47 -4.12
CA VAL A 112 -11.22 35.59 -3.20
C VAL A 112 -11.04 35.07 -1.78
N ALA A 113 -11.95 34.19 -1.33
CA ALA A 113 -11.83 33.52 -0.04
C ALA A 113 -10.54 32.67 0.07
N GLY A 114 -10.17 31.97 -1.00
CA GLY A 114 -8.91 31.22 -1.07
C GLY A 114 -7.68 32.09 -0.89
N LEU A 115 -7.63 33.24 -1.58
CA LEU A 115 -6.54 34.21 -1.46
C LEU A 115 -6.45 34.82 -0.06
N ALA A 116 -7.59 35.13 0.56
CA ALA A 116 -7.62 35.62 1.94
C ALA A 116 -7.12 34.56 2.94
N ALA A 117 -7.47 33.28 2.73
CA ALA A 117 -6.97 32.18 3.54
C ALA A 117 -5.45 32.00 3.38
N ALA A 118 -4.95 32.02 2.13
CA ALA A 118 -3.53 31.94 1.85
C ALA A 118 -2.72 33.09 2.47
N ALA A 119 -3.22 34.33 2.38
CA ALA A 119 -2.59 35.50 2.99
C ALA A 119 -2.57 35.42 4.52
N ARG A 120 -3.68 35.01 5.16
CA ARG A 120 -3.71 34.77 6.62
C ARG A 120 -2.75 33.70 7.08
N ALA A 121 -2.47 32.71 6.22
CA ALA A 121 -1.49 31.67 6.46
C ALA A 121 -0.04 32.10 6.17
N GLY A 122 0.21 33.37 5.85
CA GLY A 122 1.55 33.95 5.73
C GLY A 122 2.10 34.07 4.30
N ALA A 123 1.29 33.87 3.26
CA ALA A 123 1.75 34.07 1.88
C ALA A 123 2.12 35.55 1.63
N ASP A 124 3.27 35.81 0.99
CA ASP A 124 3.64 37.15 0.50
C ASP A 124 3.33 37.33 -1.00
N VAL A 125 3.16 36.23 -1.73
CA VAL A 125 2.68 36.18 -3.12
C VAL A 125 1.84 34.91 -3.32
N VAL A 126 0.77 35.02 -4.11
CA VAL A 126 -0.06 33.86 -4.45
C VAL A 126 -0.02 33.58 -5.95
N VAL A 127 0.22 32.32 -6.30
CA VAL A 127 -0.01 31.82 -7.66
C VAL A 127 -1.44 31.30 -7.72
N LEU A 128 -2.27 31.90 -8.58
CA LEU A 128 -3.64 31.48 -8.80
C LEU A 128 -3.69 30.55 -10.02
N ASP A 129 -3.99 29.28 -9.80
CA ASP A 129 -4.23 28.30 -10.85
C ASP A 129 -5.69 28.39 -11.32
N GLY A 130 -5.88 29.06 -12.45
CA GLY A 130 -7.18 29.36 -13.02
C GLY A 130 -7.55 28.45 -14.18
N GLY A 131 -8.82 28.03 -14.23
CA GLY A 131 -9.36 27.36 -15.40
C GLY A 131 -9.43 28.23 -16.66
N GLY A 132 -9.33 29.55 -16.54
CA GLY A 132 -9.38 30.52 -17.65
C GLY A 132 -8.53 31.77 -17.38
N LEU A 133 -8.51 32.71 -18.34
CA LEU A 133 -7.62 33.89 -18.34
C LEU A 133 -8.23 35.16 -17.75
N SER A 134 -9.43 35.08 -17.16
CA SER A 134 -10.14 36.22 -16.59
C SER A 134 -10.56 35.93 -15.14
N PRO A 135 -9.62 35.97 -14.18
CA PRO A 135 -9.95 35.74 -12.78
C PRO A 135 -10.79 36.91 -12.22
N PRO A 136 -11.61 36.66 -11.18
CA PRO A 136 -12.43 37.70 -10.53
C PRO A 136 -11.62 38.69 -9.66
N VAL A 137 -10.30 38.55 -9.61
CA VAL A 137 -9.39 39.35 -8.79
C VAL A 137 -8.40 40.15 -9.62
N ALA A 138 -7.93 41.27 -9.08
CA ALA A 138 -6.84 42.03 -9.68
C ALA A 138 -5.53 41.23 -9.59
N THR A 139 -4.85 41.05 -10.71
CA THR A 139 -3.60 40.29 -10.83
C THR A 139 -2.43 41.24 -11.07
N ALA A 140 -1.28 40.90 -10.50
CA ALA A 140 0.00 41.57 -10.78
C ALA A 140 0.58 41.12 -12.13
N ALA A 141 0.30 39.89 -12.53
CA ALA A 141 0.58 39.36 -13.86
C ALA A 141 -0.39 38.22 -14.21
N THR A 142 -0.71 38.09 -15.49
CA THR A 142 -1.56 37.04 -16.06
C THR A 142 -0.78 36.27 -17.12
N ILE A 143 -0.54 34.99 -16.86
CA ILE A 143 0.21 34.08 -17.74
C ILE A 143 -0.79 33.11 -18.39
N ALA A 144 -0.86 33.15 -19.71
CA ALA A 144 -1.55 32.13 -20.49
C ALA A 144 -0.59 30.99 -20.81
N VAL A 145 -1.02 29.74 -20.62
CA VAL A 145 -0.23 28.55 -20.95
C VAL A 145 -0.95 27.77 -22.04
N GLU A 146 -0.26 27.55 -23.15
CA GLU A 146 -0.81 26.90 -24.34
C GLU A 146 0.11 25.85 -24.90
N ASP A 147 -0.49 24.86 -25.54
CA ASP A 147 0.26 23.80 -26.20
C ASP A 147 0.74 24.26 -27.58
N ALA A 148 2.05 24.26 -27.81
CA ALA A 148 2.61 24.75 -29.06
C ALA A 148 2.21 23.89 -30.27
N ALA A 149 2.00 22.58 -30.08
CA ALA A 149 1.65 21.68 -31.17
C ALA A 149 0.17 21.77 -31.56
N ARG A 150 -0.73 21.92 -30.57
CA ARG A 150 -2.16 22.11 -30.84
C ARG A 150 -2.48 23.54 -31.31
N GLY A 151 -1.77 24.53 -30.78
CA GLY A 151 -2.07 25.94 -30.99
C GLY A 151 -3.52 26.28 -30.63
N PHE A 152 -4.09 27.26 -31.33
CA PHE A 152 -5.46 27.74 -31.05
C PHE A 152 -6.56 27.09 -31.93
N GLY A 153 -6.22 26.05 -32.70
CA GLY A 153 -7.13 25.37 -33.61
C GLY A 153 -7.80 26.32 -34.61
N ASN A 154 -9.13 26.36 -34.61
CA ASN A 154 -9.91 27.24 -35.50
C ASN A 154 -10.16 28.65 -34.93
N GLY A 155 -9.67 28.94 -33.71
CA GLY A 155 -9.80 30.24 -33.04
C GLY A 155 -11.16 30.53 -32.39
N PHE A 156 -12.10 29.58 -32.42
CA PHE A 156 -13.44 29.73 -31.84
C PHE A 156 -13.55 29.10 -30.46
N ALA A 157 -14.49 29.62 -29.68
CA ALA A 157 -14.86 29.06 -28.40
C ALA A 157 -15.73 27.80 -28.56
N TRP A 158 -15.72 26.94 -27.55
CA TRP A 158 -16.64 25.83 -27.41
C TRP A 158 -18.09 26.29 -27.52
N PRO A 159 -18.98 25.53 -28.19
CA PRO A 159 -18.74 24.22 -28.83
C PRO A 159 -18.17 24.28 -30.26
N LEU A 160 -18.00 25.49 -30.84
CA LEU A 160 -17.56 25.65 -32.23
C LEU A 160 -16.04 25.54 -32.43
N GLY A 161 -15.26 25.51 -31.36
CA GLY A 161 -13.81 25.37 -31.42
C GLY A 161 -13.20 24.92 -30.10
N PRO A 162 -11.87 24.73 -30.06
CA PRO A 162 -11.18 24.12 -28.93
C PRO A 162 -10.92 25.10 -27.76
N LEU A 163 -11.32 26.37 -27.90
CA LEU A 163 -11.03 27.41 -26.92
C LEU A 163 -12.19 27.61 -25.94
N ARG A 164 -11.90 28.18 -24.77
CA ARG A 164 -12.88 28.64 -23.78
C ARG A 164 -13.49 29.98 -24.16
N GLN A 165 -12.74 30.78 -24.91
CA GLN A 165 -13.13 32.08 -25.45
C GLN A 165 -12.53 32.26 -26.84
N ARG A 166 -13.10 33.14 -27.65
CA ARG A 166 -12.57 33.41 -29.00
C ARG A 166 -11.17 34.00 -28.90
N LEU A 167 -10.26 33.57 -29.77
CA LEU A 167 -8.85 34.00 -29.74
C LEU A 167 -8.68 35.52 -29.72
N ALA A 168 -9.45 36.23 -30.56
CA ALA A 168 -9.41 37.69 -30.68
C ALA A 168 -9.72 38.45 -29.37
N VAL A 169 -10.41 37.82 -28.42
CA VAL A 169 -10.78 38.42 -27.13
C VAL A 169 -10.07 37.74 -25.96
N GLY A 170 -9.77 36.45 -26.08
CA GLY A 170 -9.27 35.62 -24.99
C GLY A 170 -7.86 35.95 -24.52
N LEU A 171 -7.05 36.63 -25.34
CA LEU A 171 -5.71 37.09 -24.97
C LEU A 171 -5.68 38.56 -24.49
N ASP A 172 -6.83 39.24 -24.46
CA ASP A 172 -6.94 40.61 -23.96
C ASP A 172 -6.63 40.66 -22.45
N GLY A 173 -5.60 41.41 -22.07
CA GLY A 173 -5.13 41.51 -20.68
C GLY A 173 -4.23 40.35 -20.21
N VAL A 174 -3.69 39.55 -21.13
CA VAL A 174 -2.62 38.58 -20.85
C VAL A 174 -1.26 39.27 -20.97
N ASP A 175 -0.44 39.20 -19.93
CA ASP A 175 0.91 39.81 -19.93
C ASP A 175 1.93 38.92 -20.65
N LEU A 176 1.76 37.60 -20.52
CA LEU A 176 2.69 36.62 -21.05
C LEU A 176 1.96 35.37 -21.57
N LEU A 177 2.30 34.94 -22.78
CA LEU A 177 1.92 33.64 -23.33
C LEU A 177 3.11 32.67 -23.24
N LEU A 178 2.96 31.60 -22.48
CA LEU A 178 3.89 30.50 -22.38
C LEU A 178 3.45 29.37 -23.30
N THR A 179 4.20 29.09 -24.35
CA THR A 179 3.94 27.98 -25.28
C THR A 179 4.76 26.77 -24.89
N VAL A 180 4.11 25.64 -24.61
CA VAL A 180 4.76 24.40 -24.16
C VAL A 180 4.87 23.42 -25.32
N GLY A 181 6.09 22.98 -25.65
CA GLY A 181 6.31 21.99 -26.71
C GLY A 181 7.73 21.97 -27.26
N PRO A 182 8.10 20.96 -28.07
CA PRO A 182 9.42 20.83 -28.68
C PRO A 182 9.69 21.93 -29.71
N SER A 183 10.96 22.17 -30.04
CA SER A 183 11.39 23.28 -30.91
C SER A 183 10.66 23.35 -32.26
N ALA A 184 10.37 22.19 -32.87
CA ALA A 184 9.61 22.13 -34.13
C ALA A 184 8.16 22.65 -33.96
N ALA A 185 7.51 22.29 -32.86
CA ALA A 185 6.17 22.79 -32.54
C ALA A 185 6.18 24.30 -32.22
N GLN A 186 7.23 24.78 -31.55
CA GLN A 186 7.42 26.22 -31.30
C GLN A 186 7.55 27.00 -32.60
N ALA A 187 8.34 26.51 -33.57
CA ALA A 187 8.49 27.12 -34.87
C ALA A 187 7.17 27.15 -35.66
N ALA A 188 6.43 26.03 -35.67
CA ALA A 188 5.13 25.94 -36.32
C ALA A 188 4.09 26.88 -35.67
N PHE A 189 4.08 26.97 -34.34
CA PHE A 189 3.23 27.90 -33.60
C PHE A 189 3.55 29.34 -33.97
N ALA A 190 4.83 29.72 -33.96
CA ALA A 190 5.25 31.08 -34.32
C ALA A 190 4.85 31.45 -35.75
N ALA A 191 5.03 30.54 -36.71
CA ALA A 191 4.64 30.76 -38.10
C ALA A 191 3.11 30.91 -38.28
N THR A 192 2.33 30.13 -37.53
CA THR A 192 0.86 30.08 -37.71
C THR A 192 0.13 31.16 -36.90
N TRP A 193 0.60 31.43 -35.69
CA TRP A 193 -0.10 32.23 -34.69
C TRP A 193 0.66 33.48 -34.26
N GLY A 194 1.95 33.60 -34.55
CA GLY A 194 2.80 34.71 -34.07
C GLY A 194 2.22 36.09 -34.40
N ALA A 195 1.70 36.29 -35.61
CA ALA A 195 1.07 37.55 -36.03
C ALA A 195 -0.31 37.82 -35.37
N ARG A 196 -0.91 36.83 -34.70
CA ARG A 196 -2.24 36.90 -34.07
C ARG A 196 -2.18 36.98 -32.55
N VAL A 197 -1.00 36.93 -31.96
CA VAL A 197 -0.77 37.05 -30.51
C VAL A 197 -0.21 38.43 -30.23
N SER A 198 -0.90 39.19 -29.38
CA SER A 198 -0.52 40.57 -29.03
C SER A 198 0.43 40.67 -27.82
N CYS A 199 0.54 39.62 -27.02
CA CYS A 199 1.35 39.59 -25.80
C CYS A 199 2.73 38.92 -26.03
N ARG A 200 3.64 39.08 -25.07
CA ARG A 200 4.98 38.48 -25.14
C ARG A 200 4.87 36.96 -25.13
N VAL A 201 5.50 36.29 -26.09
CA VAL A 201 5.55 34.82 -26.16
C VAL A 201 6.87 34.30 -25.60
N LEU A 202 6.82 33.32 -24.71
CA LEU A 202 7.98 32.58 -24.23
C LEU A 202 7.81 31.09 -24.54
N ALA A 203 8.83 30.49 -25.12
CA ALA A 203 8.88 29.06 -25.35
C ALA A 203 9.27 28.32 -24.06
N ALA A 204 8.57 27.23 -23.78
CA ALA A 204 8.85 26.30 -22.71
C ALA A 204 8.83 24.86 -23.19
N ARG A 205 9.56 24.00 -22.47
CA ARG A 205 9.54 22.55 -22.62
C ARG A 205 9.22 21.92 -21.28
N LEU A 206 8.47 20.82 -21.29
CA LEU A 206 8.35 19.98 -20.11
C LEU A 206 9.66 19.20 -19.95
N ALA A 207 10.23 19.27 -18.76
CA ALA A 207 11.32 18.40 -18.35
C ALA A 207 10.74 17.37 -17.37
N PRO A 208 11.11 16.08 -17.49
CA PRO A 208 10.80 15.09 -16.47
C PRO A 208 11.37 15.54 -15.11
N LEU A 209 10.64 15.29 -14.03
CA LEU A 209 11.18 15.44 -12.68
C LEU A 209 12.23 14.35 -12.47
N GLU A 210 13.41 14.69 -11.92
CA GLU A 210 14.39 13.69 -11.55
C GLU A 210 13.86 12.84 -10.40
N THR A 211 13.54 11.58 -10.68
CA THR A 211 12.98 10.63 -9.71
C THR A 211 14.05 9.79 -9.01
N GLY A 212 15.34 10.07 -9.26
CA GLY A 212 16.47 9.29 -8.73
C GLY A 212 16.67 7.91 -9.39
N MET A 213 15.95 7.62 -10.49
CA MET A 213 16.07 6.39 -11.27
C MET A 213 16.83 6.67 -12.57
N ASP A 214 17.84 5.84 -12.89
CA ASP A 214 18.49 5.85 -14.20
C ASP A 214 17.63 5.07 -15.20
N TRP A 215 17.08 5.77 -16.18
CA TRP A 215 16.16 5.21 -17.17
C TRP A 215 16.88 4.64 -18.39
N ALA A 216 18.16 4.96 -18.58
CA ALA A 216 18.89 4.63 -19.80
C ALA A 216 19.06 3.10 -19.99
N GLY A 217 18.58 2.58 -21.12
CA GLY A 217 18.71 1.17 -21.50
C GLY A 217 17.77 0.21 -20.78
N LEU A 218 16.85 0.70 -19.94
CA LEU A 218 15.90 -0.14 -19.21
C LEU A 218 14.73 -0.59 -20.08
N ASP A 219 14.43 -1.89 -20.03
CA ASP A 219 13.25 -2.46 -20.68
C ASP A 219 12.00 -2.15 -19.87
N VAL A 220 11.10 -1.36 -20.44
CA VAL A 220 9.90 -0.91 -19.75
C VAL A 220 8.63 -1.26 -20.53
N VAL A 221 7.65 -1.79 -19.81
CA VAL A 221 6.25 -1.87 -20.27
C VAL A 221 5.49 -0.73 -19.62
N ALA A 222 5.00 0.21 -20.42
CA ALA A 222 4.38 1.44 -19.94
C ALA A 222 2.86 1.45 -20.16
N PHE A 223 2.12 1.88 -19.13
CA PHE A 223 0.68 2.09 -19.16
C PHE A 223 0.38 3.54 -18.77
N ALA A 224 -0.54 4.21 -19.46
CA ALA A 224 -0.89 5.59 -19.13
C ALA A 224 -2.39 5.87 -19.33
N GLY A 225 -3.08 6.26 -18.26
CA GLY A 225 -4.49 6.68 -18.24
C GLY A 225 -4.62 8.16 -17.92
N ILE A 226 -3.93 9.00 -18.68
CA ILE A 226 -3.94 10.47 -18.57
C ILE A 226 -4.47 11.05 -19.89
N GLY A 227 -4.91 12.30 -19.92
CA GLY A 227 -5.53 12.91 -21.11
C GLY A 227 -4.66 13.01 -22.38
N ALA A 228 -3.36 12.68 -22.29
CA ALA A 228 -2.40 12.62 -23.41
C ALA A 228 -1.33 11.54 -23.16
N PRO A 229 -1.69 10.24 -23.18
CA PRO A 229 -0.81 9.14 -22.78
C PRO A 229 0.45 9.03 -23.66
N GLU A 230 0.36 9.46 -24.92
CA GLU A 230 1.48 9.51 -25.86
C GLU A 230 2.65 10.37 -25.34
N ARG A 231 2.38 11.40 -24.53
CA ARG A 231 3.44 12.27 -23.97
C ARG A 231 4.22 11.58 -22.88
N PHE A 232 3.54 10.79 -22.06
CA PHE A 232 4.18 10.01 -21.02
C PHE A 232 5.13 8.96 -21.63
N PHE A 233 4.69 8.26 -22.69
CA PHE A 233 5.55 7.32 -23.40
C PHE A 233 6.75 8.01 -24.06
N ALA A 234 6.54 9.14 -24.73
CA ALA A 234 7.63 9.93 -25.30
C ALA A 234 8.61 10.45 -24.24
N THR A 235 8.14 10.71 -23.01
CA THR A 235 8.98 11.12 -21.89
C THR A 235 9.88 9.97 -21.43
N LEU A 236 9.37 8.74 -21.34
CA LEU A 236 10.17 7.55 -20.99
C LEU A 236 11.23 7.25 -22.05
N ASP A 237 10.85 7.32 -23.33
CA ASP A 237 11.76 7.16 -24.45
C ASP A 237 12.86 8.23 -24.44
N GLY A 238 12.49 9.50 -24.22
CA GLY A 238 13.44 10.61 -24.11
C GLY A 238 14.38 10.56 -22.89
N LEU A 239 13.99 9.82 -21.85
CA LEU A 239 14.84 9.51 -20.70
C LEU A 239 15.80 8.34 -20.98
N GLY A 240 15.70 7.69 -22.14
CA GLY A 240 16.57 6.58 -22.56
C GLY A 240 16.02 5.19 -22.28
N ALA A 241 14.77 5.06 -21.82
CA ALA A 241 14.16 3.75 -21.56
C ALA A 241 13.73 3.06 -22.87
N ARG A 242 13.97 1.75 -22.96
CA ARG A 242 13.52 0.92 -24.08
C ARG A 242 12.08 0.45 -23.84
N LEU A 243 11.12 1.12 -24.47
CA LEU A 243 9.70 0.74 -24.41
C LEU A 243 9.45 -0.59 -25.15
N VAL A 244 9.37 -1.69 -24.40
CA VAL A 244 9.03 -3.02 -24.93
C VAL A 244 7.56 -3.08 -25.33
N ARG A 245 6.69 -2.35 -24.62
CA ARG A 245 5.27 -2.21 -24.93
C ARG A 245 4.68 -0.95 -24.30
N ALA A 246 3.83 -0.23 -25.03
CA ALA A 246 3.08 0.92 -24.51
C ALA A 246 1.57 0.69 -24.67
N GLN A 247 0.80 0.93 -23.62
CA GLN A 247 -0.66 0.81 -23.62
C GLN A 247 -1.30 2.09 -23.12
N ALA A 248 -1.88 2.85 -24.06
CA ALA A 248 -2.77 3.96 -23.72
C ALA A 248 -4.05 3.41 -23.08
N LEU A 249 -4.42 3.99 -21.94
CA LEU A 249 -5.67 3.79 -21.22
C LEU A 249 -6.49 5.09 -21.32
N SER A 250 -7.78 5.03 -21.02
CA SER A 250 -8.61 6.23 -20.97
C SER A 250 -8.18 7.15 -19.81
N ASP A 251 -8.39 8.46 -19.95
CA ASP A 251 -8.08 9.45 -18.92
C ASP A 251 -8.80 9.10 -17.60
N HIS A 252 -8.03 8.97 -16.51
CA HIS A 252 -8.50 8.58 -15.17
C HIS A 252 -9.26 7.24 -15.10
N GLN A 253 -8.87 6.22 -15.88
CA GLN A 253 -9.58 4.94 -15.94
C GLN A 253 -9.58 4.14 -14.61
N GLU A 254 -10.68 4.22 -13.84
CA GLU A 254 -11.15 3.17 -12.92
C GLU A 254 -11.81 2.00 -13.70
N MET A 255 -11.97 0.82 -13.09
CA MET A 255 -12.60 -0.35 -13.74
C MET A 255 -14.06 -0.04 -14.11
N THR A 256 -14.37 0.00 -15.41
CA THR A 256 -15.66 0.49 -15.91
C THR A 256 -16.81 -0.49 -15.59
N PRO A 257 -18.06 0.00 -15.40
CA PRO A 257 -19.26 -0.84 -15.31
C PRO A 257 -19.38 -1.89 -16.44
N ALA A 258 -18.80 -1.64 -17.62
CA ALA A 258 -18.78 -2.58 -18.73
C ALA A 258 -17.93 -3.84 -18.48
N LEU A 259 -16.82 -3.72 -17.76
CA LEU A 259 -15.99 -4.87 -17.39
C LEU A 259 -16.67 -5.72 -16.31
N LEU A 260 -17.28 -5.07 -15.31
CA LEU A 260 -18.09 -5.76 -14.30
C LEU A 260 -19.30 -6.46 -14.95
N ALA A 261 -19.98 -5.81 -15.89
CA ALA A 261 -21.07 -6.42 -16.65
C ALA A 261 -20.61 -7.62 -17.49
N ARG A 262 -19.40 -7.57 -18.07
CA ARG A 262 -18.82 -8.71 -18.80
C ARG A 262 -18.54 -9.89 -17.87
N LEU A 263 -17.88 -9.64 -16.73
CA LEU A 263 -17.61 -10.67 -15.71
C LEU A 263 -18.90 -11.27 -15.18
N GLU A 264 -19.91 -10.44 -14.94
CA GLU A 264 -21.22 -10.88 -14.47
C GLU A 264 -21.91 -11.76 -15.53
N ALA A 265 -21.88 -11.36 -16.80
CA ALA A 265 -22.45 -12.16 -17.88
C ALA A 265 -21.75 -13.52 -18.05
N GLU A 266 -20.42 -13.54 -17.95
CA GLU A 266 -19.61 -14.77 -17.99
C GLU A 266 -19.92 -15.68 -16.80
N ALA A 267 -19.97 -15.13 -15.59
CA ALA A 267 -20.30 -15.88 -14.39
C ALA A 267 -21.72 -16.46 -14.42
N ARG A 268 -22.70 -15.71 -14.94
CA ARG A 268 -24.08 -16.21 -15.14
C ARG A 268 -24.10 -17.37 -16.13
N ARG A 269 -23.41 -17.27 -17.27
CA ARG A 269 -23.33 -18.38 -18.24
C ARG A 269 -22.71 -19.65 -17.64
N VAL A 270 -21.64 -19.49 -16.86
CA VAL A 270 -21.01 -20.60 -16.13
C VAL A 270 -21.99 -21.23 -15.14
N HIS A 271 -22.68 -20.41 -14.34
CA HIS A 271 -23.66 -20.86 -13.37
C HIS A 271 -24.80 -21.64 -14.03
N ASP A 272 -25.40 -21.09 -15.09
CA ASP A 272 -26.50 -21.72 -15.83
C ASP A 272 -26.06 -23.02 -16.52
N LEU A 273 -24.82 -23.07 -17.02
CA LEU A 273 -24.25 -24.30 -17.57
C LEU A 273 -24.09 -25.36 -16.48
N ALA A 274 -23.57 -24.98 -15.32
CA ALA A 274 -23.39 -25.88 -14.18
C ALA A 274 -24.74 -26.39 -13.61
N GLU A 275 -25.77 -25.56 -13.60
CA GLU A 275 -27.15 -25.95 -13.24
C GLU A 275 -27.71 -26.98 -14.21
N ARG A 276 -27.68 -26.70 -15.52
CA ARG A 276 -28.20 -27.61 -16.55
C ARG A 276 -27.54 -28.99 -16.50
N GLN A 277 -26.26 -29.05 -16.14
CA GLN A 277 -25.49 -30.30 -16.05
C GLN A 277 -25.48 -30.92 -14.65
N SER A 278 -26.23 -30.38 -13.68
CA SER A 278 -26.24 -30.90 -12.31
C SER A 278 -26.84 -32.31 -12.17
N GLY A 279 -27.68 -32.76 -13.12
CA GLY A 279 -28.28 -34.10 -13.12
C GLY A 279 -27.44 -35.20 -13.77
N GLU A 280 -26.22 -34.90 -14.22
CA GLU A 280 -25.35 -35.86 -14.89
C GLU A 280 -24.59 -36.78 -13.90
N ASP A 281 -24.20 -37.96 -14.38
CA ASP A 281 -23.48 -38.99 -13.61
C ASP A 281 -22.10 -38.51 -13.11
N SER A 282 -21.73 -38.93 -11.90
CA SER A 282 -20.44 -38.66 -11.24
C SER A 282 -19.24 -39.14 -12.06
N GLU A 283 -19.36 -40.24 -12.79
CA GLU A 283 -18.28 -40.73 -13.68
C GLU A 283 -18.03 -39.79 -14.86
N LYS A 284 -19.10 -39.19 -15.41
CA LYS A 284 -18.97 -38.19 -16.47
C LYS A 284 -18.22 -36.96 -15.95
N LEU A 285 -18.60 -36.45 -14.78
CA LEU A 285 -17.93 -35.30 -14.16
C LEU A 285 -16.44 -35.57 -13.90
N ARG A 286 -16.08 -36.76 -13.40
CA ARG A 286 -14.67 -37.15 -13.20
C ARG A 286 -13.87 -37.13 -14.49
N ARG A 287 -14.46 -37.63 -15.59
CA ARG A 287 -13.82 -37.62 -16.91
C ARG A 287 -13.62 -36.20 -17.43
N GLU A 288 -14.64 -35.33 -17.33
CA GLU A 288 -14.57 -33.92 -17.73
C GLU A 288 -13.47 -33.17 -16.95
N LEU A 289 -13.41 -33.33 -15.62
CA LEU A 289 -12.37 -32.72 -14.79
C LEU A 289 -10.97 -33.17 -15.21
N LYS A 290 -10.79 -34.45 -15.54
CA LYS A 290 -9.51 -35.00 -16.03
C LYS A 290 -9.13 -34.40 -17.40
N GLU A 291 -10.07 -34.25 -18.31
CA GLU A 291 -9.87 -33.64 -19.63
C GLU A 291 -9.47 -32.17 -19.51
N PHE A 292 -10.21 -31.38 -18.71
CA PHE A 292 -9.91 -29.96 -18.49
C PHE A 292 -8.56 -29.75 -17.79
N ARG A 293 -8.22 -30.59 -16.81
CA ARG A 293 -6.88 -30.60 -16.21
C ARG A 293 -5.80 -30.82 -17.27
N GLY A 294 -5.98 -31.81 -18.15
CA GLY A 294 -5.04 -32.08 -19.25
C GLY A 294 -4.88 -30.89 -20.19
N ALA A 295 -5.98 -30.23 -20.55
CA ALA A 295 -5.98 -29.06 -21.42
C ALA A 295 -5.29 -27.84 -20.80
N ILE A 296 -5.52 -27.58 -19.50
CA ILE A 296 -4.87 -26.48 -18.77
C ILE A 296 -3.38 -26.74 -18.60
N ARG A 297 -2.99 -27.98 -18.28
CA ARG A 297 -1.57 -28.36 -18.20
C ARG A 297 -0.83 -28.14 -19.51
N ALA A 298 -1.48 -28.35 -20.66
CA ALA A 298 -0.89 -28.13 -21.97
C ALA A 298 -0.70 -26.64 -22.30
N ARG A 299 -1.46 -25.74 -21.66
CA ARG A 299 -1.39 -24.28 -21.86
C ARG A 299 -1.46 -23.53 -20.51
N PRO A 300 -0.43 -23.65 -19.66
CA PRO A 300 -0.45 -23.12 -18.30
C PRO A 300 -0.57 -21.59 -18.25
N ASP A 301 -0.14 -20.89 -19.31
CA ASP A 301 -0.20 -19.43 -19.37
C ASP A 301 -1.59 -18.90 -19.76
N ALA A 302 -2.51 -19.78 -20.21
CA ALA A 302 -3.89 -19.42 -20.59
C ALA A 302 -4.90 -19.49 -19.43
N VAL A 303 -4.45 -19.69 -18.19
CA VAL A 303 -5.31 -19.88 -17.02
C VAL A 303 -6.22 -18.68 -16.73
N GLY A 304 -5.80 -17.46 -17.09
CA GLY A 304 -6.63 -16.25 -16.95
C GLY A 304 -7.86 -16.22 -17.85
N ASP A 305 -7.85 -17.02 -18.93
CA ASP A 305 -8.91 -17.17 -19.93
C ASP A 305 -9.46 -18.61 -19.92
N ILE A 306 -9.74 -19.12 -18.72
CA ILE A 306 -10.35 -20.45 -18.55
C ILE A 306 -11.68 -20.55 -19.32
N SER A 307 -11.94 -21.72 -19.91
CA SER A 307 -13.20 -21.96 -20.60
C SER A 307 -14.37 -22.07 -19.61
N GLU A 308 -15.53 -21.54 -20.01
CA GLU A 308 -16.77 -21.61 -19.22
C GLU A 308 -17.13 -23.07 -18.81
N PRO A 309 -17.00 -24.09 -19.68
CA PRO A 309 -17.24 -25.48 -19.30
C PRO A 309 -16.30 -26.01 -18.21
N ALA A 310 -15.02 -25.59 -18.21
CA ALA A 310 -14.07 -26.02 -17.19
C ALA A 310 -14.43 -25.43 -15.82
N MET A 311 -14.77 -24.13 -15.77
CA MET A 311 -15.24 -23.49 -14.54
C MET A 311 -16.58 -24.09 -14.05
N ALA A 312 -17.49 -24.41 -14.97
CA ALA A 312 -18.76 -25.06 -14.64
C ALA A 312 -18.55 -26.47 -14.04
N ALA A 313 -17.63 -27.27 -14.58
CA ALA A 313 -17.29 -28.59 -14.07
C ALA A 313 -16.73 -28.52 -12.64
N ILE A 314 -15.83 -27.57 -12.34
CA ILE A 314 -15.31 -27.37 -10.99
C ILE A 314 -16.43 -26.92 -10.03
N THR A 315 -17.31 -26.03 -10.49
CA THR A 315 -18.47 -25.57 -9.69
C THR A 315 -19.40 -26.73 -9.34
N ARG A 316 -19.64 -27.66 -10.28
CA ARG A 316 -20.38 -28.91 -10.03
C ARG A 316 -19.65 -29.82 -9.05
N ALA A 317 -18.33 -29.92 -9.14
CA ALA A 317 -17.53 -30.70 -8.19
C ALA A 317 -17.67 -30.18 -6.75
N ALA A 318 -17.71 -28.86 -6.56
CA ALA A 318 -17.98 -28.24 -5.25
C ALA A 318 -19.39 -28.61 -4.73
N LYS A 319 -20.42 -28.56 -5.59
CA LYS A 319 -21.78 -28.97 -5.22
C LYS A 319 -21.85 -30.43 -4.79
N VAL A 320 -21.22 -31.32 -5.54
CA VAL A 320 -21.20 -32.77 -5.27
C VAL A 320 -20.48 -33.10 -3.97
N ARG A 321 -19.37 -32.43 -3.66
CA ARG A 321 -18.51 -32.79 -2.51
C ARG A 321 -18.75 -31.98 -1.25
N LEU A 322 -19.18 -30.73 -1.39
CA LEU A 322 -19.36 -29.79 -0.29
C LEU A 322 -20.84 -29.45 -0.07
N GLY A 323 -21.73 -29.79 -1.00
CA GLY A 323 -23.11 -29.29 -0.98
C GLY A 323 -23.21 -27.79 -1.32
N LEU A 324 -22.10 -27.16 -1.74
CA LEU A 324 -22.01 -25.74 -2.01
C LEU A 324 -22.03 -25.50 -3.52
N PHE A 325 -23.01 -24.73 -3.99
CA PHE A 325 -23.12 -24.36 -5.39
C PHE A 325 -22.73 -22.90 -5.58
N ALA A 326 -21.71 -22.65 -6.40
CA ALA A 326 -21.14 -21.31 -6.51
C ALA A 326 -22.14 -20.34 -7.16
N HIS A 327 -22.43 -19.24 -6.47
CA HIS A 327 -23.25 -18.16 -7.00
C HIS A 327 -22.46 -17.31 -8.00
N PRO A 328 -23.14 -16.57 -8.91
CA PRO A 328 -22.45 -15.72 -9.88
C PRO A 328 -21.40 -14.78 -9.28
N PRO A 329 -21.61 -14.09 -8.14
CA PRO A 329 -20.56 -13.29 -7.50
C PRO A 329 -19.29 -14.07 -7.14
N GLN A 330 -19.42 -15.30 -6.66
CA GLN A 330 -18.28 -16.16 -6.31
C GLN A 330 -17.52 -16.61 -7.56
N ILE A 331 -18.23 -16.89 -8.66
CA ILE A 331 -17.63 -17.20 -9.96
C ILE A 331 -16.94 -15.96 -10.54
N MET A 332 -17.54 -14.77 -10.44
CA MET A 332 -16.92 -13.50 -10.83
C MET A 332 -15.62 -13.27 -10.06
N ALA A 333 -15.64 -13.48 -8.75
CA ALA A 333 -14.46 -13.38 -7.89
C ALA A 333 -13.36 -14.35 -8.33
N ALA A 334 -13.71 -15.61 -8.63
CA ALA A 334 -12.76 -16.60 -9.13
C ALA A 334 -12.15 -16.21 -10.48
N LEU A 335 -12.96 -15.75 -11.44
CA LEU A 335 -12.49 -15.31 -12.76
C LEU A 335 -11.54 -14.11 -12.66
N ALA A 336 -11.84 -13.14 -11.80
CA ALA A 336 -10.97 -11.99 -11.56
C ALA A 336 -9.63 -12.41 -10.91
N MET A 337 -9.66 -13.26 -9.88
CA MET A 337 -8.43 -13.78 -9.24
C MET A 337 -7.56 -14.61 -10.19
N LEU A 338 -8.15 -15.35 -11.15
CA LEU A 338 -7.38 -16.05 -12.19
C LEU A 338 -6.65 -15.10 -13.14
N ARG A 339 -7.07 -13.84 -13.22
CA ARG A 339 -6.41 -12.78 -13.99
C ARG A 339 -5.36 -12.01 -13.19
N GLY A 340 -5.15 -12.35 -11.92
CA GLY A 340 -4.18 -11.70 -11.03
C GLY A 340 -4.73 -10.51 -10.25
N ASP A 341 -6.07 -10.38 -10.17
CA ASP A 341 -6.70 -9.27 -9.50
C ASP A 341 -6.90 -9.53 -7.99
N LEU A 342 -7.02 -8.45 -7.23
CA LEU A 342 -7.57 -8.42 -5.88
C LEU A 342 -9.09 -8.25 -5.97
N VAL A 343 -9.84 -9.07 -5.24
CA VAL A 343 -11.31 -8.95 -5.20
C VAL A 343 -11.81 -8.52 -3.83
N GLU A 344 -12.63 -7.48 -3.78
CA GLU A 344 -13.42 -7.14 -2.60
C GLU A 344 -14.71 -7.96 -2.64
N VAL A 345 -14.81 -8.88 -1.70
CA VAL A 345 -15.94 -9.77 -1.52
C VAL A 345 -16.42 -9.58 -0.09
N ALA A 346 -17.64 -9.06 0.07
CA ALA A 346 -18.19 -8.76 1.38
C ALA A 346 -18.19 -10.00 2.30
N THR A 347 -17.97 -9.77 3.59
CA THR A 347 -17.95 -10.85 4.59
C THR A 347 -19.27 -11.63 4.55
N GLY A 348 -19.17 -12.96 4.45
CA GLY A 348 -20.33 -13.85 4.34
C GLY A 348 -20.72 -14.23 2.90
N GLU A 349 -20.18 -13.59 1.87
CA GLU A 349 -20.46 -13.94 0.45
C GLU A 349 -19.73 -15.22 -0.02
N GLY A 350 -18.90 -15.84 0.83
CA GLY A 350 -18.25 -17.13 0.55
C GLY A 350 -16.90 -17.03 -0.17
N LYS A 351 -16.00 -16.15 0.30
CA LYS A 351 -14.61 -16.00 -0.17
C LYS A 351 -13.87 -17.33 -0.29
N THR A 352 -14.01 -18.19 0.72
CA THR A 352 -13.35 -19.49 0.80
C THR A 352 -13.67 -20.37 -0.42
N LEU A 353 -14.93 -20.40 -0.88
CA LEU A 353 -15.30 -21.19 -2.05
C LEU A 353 -14.67 -20.61 -3.32
N ALA A 354 -14.74 -19.29 -3.52
CA ALA A 354 -14.14 -18.64 -4.68
C ALA A 354 -12.62 -18.90 -4.76
N ILE A 355 -11.91 -18.79 -3.63
CA ILE A 355 -10.47 -19.10 -3.54
C ILE A 355 -10.20 -20.57 -3.89
N ALA A 356 -11.03 -21.50 -3.40
CA ALA A 356 -10.88 -22.93 -3.68
C ALA A 356 -11.02 -23.24 -5.18
N LEU A 357 -11.97 -22.60 -5.88
CA LEU A 357 -12.12 -22.73 -7.34
C LEU A 357 -10.84 -22.30 -8.06
N VAL A 358 -10.28 -21.14 -7.69
CA VAL A 358 -9.02 -20.62 -8.26
C VAL A 358 -7.85 -21.56 -7.98
N ALA A 359 -7.74 -22.05 -6.75
CA ALA A 359 -6.66 -22.94 -6.33
C ALA A 359 -6.64 -24.26 -7.12
N VAL A 360 -7.81 -24.86 -7.40
CA VAL A 360 -7.91 -26.06 -8.26
C VAL A 360 -7.33 -25.79 -9.65
N ILE A 361 -7.75 -24.68 -10.28
CA ILE A 361 -7.34 -24.34 -11.65
C ILE A 361 -5.84 -24.05 -11.71
N ARG A 362 -5.32 -23.31 -10.72
CA ARG A 362 -3.88 -23.03 -10.61
C ARG A 362 -3.08 -24.31 -10.39
N ALA A 363 -3.57 -25.23 -9.57
CA ALA A 363 -2.93 -26.52 -9.35
C ALA A 363 -2.91 -27.43 -10.58
N TRP A 364 -3.89 -27.31 -11.49
CA TRP A 364 -3.88 -28.04 -12.76
C TRP A 364 -2.74 -27.63 -13.71
N THR A 365 -2.06 -26.51 -13.45
CA THR A 365 -0.80 -26.16 -14.16
C THR A 365 0.41 -26.98 -13.69
N GLU A 366 0.27 -27.79 -12.63
CA GLU A 366 1.34 -28.54 -11.95
C GLU A 366 2.44 -27.66 -11.33
N ARG A 367 2.24 -26.33 -11.28
CA ARG A 367 3.12 -25.37 -10.60
C ARG A 367 2.65 -25.18 -9.14
N PRO A 368 3.56 -24.82 -8.19
CA PRO A 368 3.20 -24.64 -6.78
C PRO A 368 2.14 -23.54 -6.57
N CYS A 369 1.10 -23.83 -5.78
CA CYS A 369 0.06 -22.88 -5.40
C CYS A 369 -0.07 -22.80 -3.87
N HIS A 370 0.14 -21.61 -3.32
CA HIS A 370 0.01 -21.34 -1.89
C HIS A 370 -1.24 -20.52 -1.62
N VAL A 371 -2.06 -20.95 -0.67
CA VAL A 371 -3.20 -20.17 -0.18
C VAL A 371 -2.83 -19.63 1.19
N VAL A 372 -2.70 -18.31 1.30
CA VAL A 372 -2.36 -17.63 2.54
C VAL A 372 -3.64 -17.21 3.26
N THR A 373 -3.75 -17.57 4.53
CA THR A 373 -4.87 -17.23 5.40
C THR A 373 -4.39 -16.41 6.59
N ALA A 374 -5.33 -15.81 7.34
CA ALA A 374 -5.00 -14.95 8.48
C ALA A 374 -4.36 -15.70 9.67
N ASN A 375 -4.61 -17.00 9.86
CA ASN A 375 -4.02 -17.76 10.96
C ASN A 375 -4.00 -19.27 10.71
N ASP A 376 -3.18 -19.98 11.50
CA ASP A 376 -2.97 -21.44 11.39
C ASP A 376 -4.28 -22.24 11.49
N TYR A 377 -5.24 -21.81 12.32
CA TYR A 377 -6.53 -22.49 12.47
C TYR A 377 -7.34 -22.42 11.17
N LEU A 378 -7.41 -21.25 10.52
CA LEU A 378 -8.10 -21.10 9.24
C LEU A 378 -7.42 -21.92 8.14
N ALA A 379 -6.09 -21.90 8.08
CA ALA A 379 -5.32 -22.71 7.12
C ALA A 379 -5.64 -24.22 7.25
N GLU A 380 -5.60 -24.74 8.48
CA GLU A 380 -5.89 -26.15 8.76
C GLU A 380 -7.36 -26.50 8.47
N ARG A 381 -8.29 -25.66 8.95
CA ARG A 381 -9.73 -25.84 8.75
C ARG A 381 -10.08 -25.90 7.27
N ASP A 382 -9.57 -24.97 6.47
CA ASP A 382 -9.93 -24.85 5.06
C ASP A 382 -9.32 -25.98 4.24
N ALA A 383 -8.06 -26.35 4.48
CA ALA A 383 -7.44 -27.52 3.84
C ALA A 383 -8.21 -28.82 4.12
N LYS A 384 -8.64 -29.03 5.38
CA LYS A 384 -9.39 -30.23 5.78
C LYS A 384 -10.81 -30.24 5.22
N SER A 385 -11.55 -29.14 5.36
CA SER A 385 -12.95 -29.06 4.92
C SER A 385 -13.10 -29.14 3.40
N LEU A 386 -12.15 -28.59 2.65
CA LEU A 386 -12.14 -28.61 1.18
C LEU A 386 -11.47 -29.86 0.59
N GLY A 387 -10.85 -30.71 1.40
CA GLY A 387 -10.02 -31.84 0.94
C GLY A 387 -10.73 -32.78 -0.04
N ARG A 388 -11.99 -33.16 0.25
CA ARG A 388 -12.80 -34.02 -0.64
C ARG A 388 -13.13 -33.38 -1.98
N PHE A 389 -13.23 -32.05 -2.01
CA PHE A 389 -13.44 -31.31 -3.24
C PHE A 389 -12.17 -31.28 -4.09
N PHE A 390 -11.02 -30.96 -3.49
CA PHE A 390 -9.73 -31.01 -4.18
C PHE A 390 -9.43 -32.42 -4.72
N GLU A 391 -9.71 -33.46 -3.93
CA GLU A 391 -9.54 -34.86 -4.33
C GLU A 391 -10.38 -35.21 -5.57
N LEU A 392 -11.65 -34.81 -5.63
CA LEU A 392 -12.50 -35.03 -6.80
C LEU A 392 -11.94 -34.32 -8.05
N CYS A 393 -11.35 -33.14 -7.88
CA CYS A 393 -10.67 -32.40 -8.94
C CYS A 393 -9.27 -32.95 -9.28
N GLY A 394 -8.83 -34.02 -8.62
CA GLY A 394 -7.52 -34.65 -8.82
C GLY A 394 -6.34 -33.82 -8.27
N VAL A 395 -6.59 -32.93 -7.31
CA VAL A 395 -5.61 -32.01 -6.73
C VAL A 395 -5.28 -32.46 -5.31
N THR A 396 -4.00 -32.54 -4.96
CA THR A 396 -3.56 -32.77 -3.57
C THR A 396 -3.53 -31.45 -2.80
N VAL A 397 -4.05 -31.44 -1.59
CA VAL A 397 -4.05 -30.29 -0.70
C VAL A 397 -3.33 -30.62 0.62
N GLY A 398 -2.49 -29.71 1.07
CA GLY A 398 -1.80 -29.77 2.37
C GLY A 398 -1.99 -28.47 3.15
N HIS A 399 -1.53 -28.44 4.39
CA HIS A 399 -1.45 -27.23 5.19
C HIS A 399 -0.16 -27.18 5.98
N VAL A 400 0.34 -25.97 6.27
CA VAL A 400 1.54 -25.75 7.09
C VAL A 400 1.20 -24.81 8.24
N THR A 401 1.62 -25.20 9.45
CA THR A 401 1.38 -24.44 10.69
C THR A 401 2.66 -24.36 11.51
N GLY A 402 2.72 -23.41 12.46
CA GLY A 402 3.89 -23.14 13.28
C GLY A 402 4.42 -24.34 14.08
N LYS A 403 3.57 -25.33 14.37
CA LYS A 403 3.90 -26.50 15.21
C LYS A 403 4.54 -27.66 14.45
N MET A 404 4.60 -27.61 13.13
CA MET A 404 5.08 -28.73 12.32
C MET A 404 6.61 -28.84 12.29
N SER A 405 7.10 -30.08 12.33
CA SER A 405 8.52 -30.39 12.13
C SER A 405 8.96 -30.09 10.69
N PRO A 406 10.27 -29.91 10.41
CA PRO A 406 10.75 -29.70 9.04
C PRO A 406 10.36 -30.82 8.07
N ASP A 407 10.37 -32.07 8.51
CA ASP A 407 10.00 -33.22 7.68
C ASP A 407 8.50 -33.22 7.36
N ASP A 408 7.65 -32.89 8.34
CA ASP A 408 6.20 -32.75 8.14
C ASP A 408 5.90 -31.59 7.19
N ARG A 409 6.57 -30.44 7.36
CA ARG A 409 6.44 -29.29 6.46
C ARG A 409 6.80 -29.67 5.04
N GLN A 410 7.92 -30.36 4.84
CA GLN A 410 8.33 -30.81 3.51
C GLN A 410 7.28 -31.74 2.90
N ALA A 411 6.70 -32.66 3.68
CA ALA A 411 5.62 -33.53 3.21
C ALA A 411 4.37 -32.72 2.79
N GLN A 412 3.98 -31.70 3.56
CA GLN A 412 2.84 -30.85 3.24
C GLN A 412 3.09 -29.97 2.00
N TYR A 413 4.29 -29.40 1.86
CA TYR A 413 4.66 -28.61 0.69
C TYR A 413 4.75 -29.42 -0.61
N ARG A 414 4.76 -30.75 -0.56
CA ARG A 414 4.66 -31.62 -1.75
C ARG A 414 3.27 -31.61 -2.38
N SER A 415 2.24 -31.17 -1.66
CA SER A 415 0.90 -31.00 -2.20
C SER A 415 0.87 -29.96 -3.33
N ALA A 416 -0.11 -30.08 -4.23
CA ALA A 416 -0.29 -29.14 -5.34
C ALA A 416 -0.82 -27.78 -4.84
N VAL A 417 -1.69 -27.82 -3.83
CA VAL A 417 -2.16 -26.63 -3.08
C VAL A 417 -1.73 -26.74 -1.62
N VAL A 418 -1.19 -25.66 -1.07
CA VAL A 418 -0.77 -25.60 0.34
C VAL A 418 -1.42 -24.42 1.02
N TYR A 419 -2.22 -24.67 2.06
CA TYR A 419 -2.77 -23.63 2.92
C TYR A 419 -1.78 -23.29 4.04
N THR A 420 -1.52 -22.02 4.27
CA THR A 420 -0.56 -21.59 5.31
C THR A 420 -0.85 -20.14 5.72
N THR A 421 0.00 -19.57 6.55
CA THR A 421 -0.02 -18.14 6.90
C THR A 421 1.14 -17.42 6.23
N ALA A 422 1.01 -16.09 6.09
CA ALA A 422 2.06 -15.27 5.50
C ALA A 422 3.39 -15.47 6.24
N LYS A 423 3.31 -15.45 7.58
CA LYS A 423 4.44 -15.65 8.50
C LYS A 423 5.15 -16.98 8.28
N GLU A 424 4.42 -18.10 8.26
CA GLU A 424 5.04 -19.42 8.10
C GLU A 424 5.69 -19.58 6.74
N LEU A 425 5.02 -19.12 5.67
CA LEU A 425 5.53 -19.20 4.31
C LEU A 425 6.80 -18.36 4.11
N ALA A 426 6.84 -17.13 4.64
CA ALA A 426 8.01 -16.27 4.59
C ALA A 426 9.16 -16.80 5.48
N ALA A 427 8.83 -17.41 6.64
CA ALA A 427 9.84 -18.01 7.51
C ALA A 427 10.51 -19.21 6.85
N ASP A 428 9.73 -20.09 6.22
CA ASP A 428 10.25 -21.24 5.49
C ASP A 428 11.08 -20.81 4.27
N PHE A 429 10.68 -19.74 3.58
CA PHE A 429 11.51 -19.14 2.54
C PHE A 429 12.87 -18.66 3.07
N LEU A 430 12.89 -17.91 4.17
CA LEU A 430 14.15 -17.45 4.77
C LEU A 430 15.03 -18.62 5.26
N ARG A 431 14.43 -19.67 5.83
CA ARG A 431 15.17 -20.88 6.25
C ARG A 431 15.81 -21.60 5.06
N ASP A 432 15.09 -21.68 3.94
CA ASP A 432 15.57 -22.30 2.70
C ASP A 432 16.73 -21.50 2.08
N GLU A 433 16.69 -20.17 2.13
CA GLU A 433 17.77 -19.26 1.67
C GLU A 433 19.01 -19.32 2.57
N LEU A 434 18.85 -19.31 3.89
CA LEU A 434 19.96 -19.48 4.84
C LEU A 434 20.66 -20.83 4.68
N THR A 435 19.90 -21.85 4.30
CA THR A 435 20.48 -23.15 3.93
C THR A 435 21.27 -23.02 2.63
N GLU A 436 20.85 -22.21 1.65
CA GLU A 436 21.62 -22.00 0.41
C GLU A 436 22.99 -21.35 0.64
N GLU A 437 23.05 -20.28 1.43
CA GLU A 437 24.29 -19.53 1.69
C GLU A 437 25.37 -20.42 2.34
N ALA A 438 24.97 -21.40 3.14
CA ALA A 438 25.87 -22.38 3.72
C ALA A 438 26.49 -23.38 2.71
N PHE A 439 25.95 -23.50 1.49
CA PHE A 439 26.36 -24.52 0.49
C PHE A 439 27.02 -23.99 -0.80
N GLY A 440 27.18 -22.67 -0.97
CA GLY A 440 28.07 -22.05 -1.97
C GLY A 440 27.59 -22.05 -3.45
N HIS A 441 28.29 -21.22 -4.25
CA HIS A 441 28.08 -20.77 -5.64
C HIS A 441 27.17 -21.62 -6.58
N PRO A 442 26.29 -20.99 -7.40
CA PRO A 442 25.36 -21.67 -8.33
C PRO A 442 25.99 -22.74 -9.24
N GLY A 443 27.23 -22.54 -9.70
CA GLY A 443 27.95 -23.48 -10.58
C GLY A 443 28.33 -24.80 -9.90
N ARG A 444 28.62 -24.80 -8.59
CA ARG A 444 28.90 -26.03 -7.83
C ARG A 444 27.64 -26.89 -7.65
N ARG A 445 26.45 -26.28 -7.71
CA ARG A 445 25.15 -26.95 -7.57
C ARG A 445 24.79 -27.75 -8.82
N LEU A 446 25.00 -27.15 -10.00
CA LEU A 446 24.76 -27.83 -11.29
C LEU A 446 25.65 -29.07 -11.42
N ILE A 447 26.94 -28.94 -11.05
CA ILE A 447 27.91 -30.04 -11.06
C ILE A 447 27.49 -31.14 -10.08
N ARG A 448 26.98 -30.81 -8.89
CA ARG A 448 26.53 -31.80 -7.89
C ARG A 448 25.24 -32.53 -8.31
N GLN A 449 24.29 -31.84 -8.94
CA GLN A 449 23.05 -32.43 -9.49
C GLN A 449 23.32 -33.42 -10.62
N ILE A 450 24.34 -33.17 -11.44
CA ILE A 450 24.73 -34.04 -12.55
C ILE A 450 25.45 -35.31 -12.03
N TYR A 451 26.25 -35.18 -10.97
CA TYR A 451 27.09 -36.30 -10.47
C TYR A 451 26.45 -37.18 -9.38
N GLN A 452 25.35 -36.76 -8.72
CA GLN A 452 24.73 -37.55 -7.65
C GLN A 452 23.43 -38.23 -8.11
N SER A 453 23.51 -39.53 -8.41
CA SER A 453 22.38 -40.36 -8.88
C SER A 453 21.41 -40.83 -7.77
N LYS A 454 21.59 -40.36 -6.53
CA LYS A 454 20.65 -40.57 -5.42
C LYS A 454 20.39 -39.23 -4.73
N PRO A 455 19.13 -38.88 -4.42
CA PRO A 455 18.85 -37.71 -3.60
C PRO A 455 19.49 -37.96 -2.23
N SER A 456 20.57 -37.24 -1.93
CA SER A 456 21.14 -37.23 -0.59
C SER A 456 20.08 -36.67 0.37
N ARG A 457 20.09 -37.13 1.62
CA ARG A 457 19.30 -36.63 2.76
C ARG A 457 19.46 -35.12 3.06
N GLU A 458 20.13 -34.37 2.17
CA GLU A 458 20.65 -33.02 2.38
C GLU A 458 19.92 -31.93 1.59
N SER A 459 18.90 -32.25 0.78
CA SER A 459 17.97 -31.21 0.30
C SER A 459 17.01 -30.83 1.44
N ARG A 460 17.50 -30.04 2.39
CA ARG A 460 16.73 -29.49 3.53
C ARG A 460 15.65 -28.47 3.15
N ARG A 461 15.48 -28.19 1.85
CA ARG A 461 14.43 -27.28 1.41
C ARG A 461 13.04 -27.85 1.67
N VAL A 462 12.19 -27.01 2.22
CA VAL A 462 10.78 -27.34 2.40
C VAL A 462 9.93 -26.79 1.25
N LEU A 463 10.30 -25.63 0.66
CA LEU A 463 9.53 -25.03 -0.44
C LEU A 463 9.86 -25.64 -1.81
N ARG A 464 8.83 -25.76 -2.66
CA ARG A 464 8.95 -26.16 -4.07
C ARG A 464 9.16 -24.99 -5.04
N GLY A 465 9.06 -23.75 -4.54
CA GLY A 465 9.13 -22.53 -5.33
C GLY A 465 7.95 -21.59 -5.11
N LEU A 466 8.13 -20.32 -5.51
CA LEU A 466 7.17 -19.23 -5.34
C LEU A 466 6.50 -18.91 -6.69
N HIS A 467 5.56 -19.76 -7.11
CA HIS A 467 4.85 -19.55 -8.39
C HIS A 467 3.53 -18.79 -8.20
N THR A 468 2.55 -19.40 -7.54
CA THR A 468 1.25 -18.77 -7.28
C THR A 468 1.01 -18.60 -5.79
N VAL A 469 0.54 -17.41 -5.42
CA VAL A 469 -0.06 -17.17 -4.11
C VAL A 469 -1.45 -16.55 -4.26
N ILE A 470 -2.40 -17.07 -3.48
CA ILE A 470 -3.75 -16.52 -3.33
C ILE A 470 -3.90 -16.11 -1.88
N VAL A 471 -4.07 -14.82 -1.61
CA VAL A 471 -4.13 -14.29 -0.24
C VAL A 471 -5.59 -14.05 0.16
N ASP A 472 -6.06 -14.78 1.17
CA ASP A 472 -7.31 -14.49 1.88
C ASP A 472 -7.09 -13.41 2.94
N GLU A 473 -8.06 -12.52 3.11
CA GLU A 473 -7.91 -11.26 3.87
C GLU A 473 -6.63 -10.52 3.49
N ALA A 474 -6.49 -10.24 2.19
CA ALA A 474 -5.28 -9.67 1.61
C ALA A 474 -4.88 -8.31 2.20
N ASP A 475 -5.81 -7.52 2.73
CA ASP A 475 -5.52 -6.30 3.49
C ASP A 475 -4.73 -6.60 4.77
N ASN A 476 -5.18 -7.57 5.57
CA ASN A 476 -4.44 -7.98 6.76
C ASN A 476 -3.04 -8.52 6.39
N GLY A 477 -2.97 -9.44 5.41
CA GLY A 477 -1.71 -10.12 5.06
C GLY A 477 -0.69 -9.27 4.28
N LEU A 478 -1.13 -8.34 3.42
CA LEU A 478 -0.27 -7.58 2.51
C LEU A 478 -0.11 -6.11 2.88
N ILE A 479 -0.96 -5.57 3.76
CA ILE A 479 -0.89 -4.19 4.23
C ILE A 479 -0.57 -4.17 5.73
N ASP A 480 -1.47 -4.65 6.58
CA ASP A 480 -1.37 -4.48 8.05
C ASP A 480 -0.18 -5.24 8.64
N GLU A 481 -0.03 -6.52 8.31
CA GLU A 481 1.09 -7.35 8.77
C GLU A 481 2.41 -6.96 8.10
N ALA A 482 2.33 -6.28 6.95
CA ALA A 482 3.49 -6.01 6.11
C ALA A 482 4.41 -4.88 6.60
N VAL A 483 3.96 -4.12 7.61
CA VAL A 483 4.71 -3.00 8.21
C VAL A 483 5.95 -3.45 8.96
N THR A 484 5.90 -4.62 9.63
CA THR A 484 7.05 -5.15 10.38
C THR A 484 7.73 -6.25 9.59
N PRO A 485 9.05 -6.17 9.32
CA PRO A 485 9.74 -7.23 8.62
C PRO A 485 9.76 -8.52 9.44
N LEU A 486 9.67 -9.66 8.76
CA LEU A 486 9.93 -10.94 9.37
C LEU A 486 11.43 -11.09 9.61
N ILE A 487 11.79 -11.51 10.83
CA ILE A 487 13.18 -11.64 11.27
C ILE A 487 13.39 -13.08 11.75
N ILE A 488 14.42 -13.75 11.24
CA ILE A 488 14.96 -14.96 11.86
C ILE A 488 16.12 -14.55 12.74
N SER A 489 15.97 -14.81 14.03
CA SER A 489 17.03 -14.59 15.03
C SER A 489 17.59 -15.92 15.49
N GLN A 490 18.90 -15.98 15.66
CA GLN A 490 19.56 -17.09 16.32
C GLN A 490 20.08 -16.61 17.67
N SER A 491 19.77 -17.38 18.72
CA SER A 491 20.45 -17.22 20.00
C SER A 491 21.78 -17.96 19.87
N GLN A 492 22.88 -17.22 19.76
CA GLN A 492 24.20 -17.84 19.90
C GLN A 492 24.56 -17.81 21.38
N VAL A 493 24.72 -19.00 21.97
CA VAL A 493 25.22 -19.13 23.33
C VAL A 493 26.62 -18.51 23.37
N ASN A 494 26.74 -17.40 24.08
CA ASN A 494 28.01 -16.72 24.27
C ASN A 494 28.33 -16.73 25.76
N GLU A 495 28.88 -17.85 26.21
CA GLU A 495 29.24 -18.07 27.63
C GLU A 495 30.21 -16.99 28.12
N ALA A 496 31.19 -16.60 27.29
CA ALA A 496 32.13 -15.53 27.62
C ALA A 496 31.45 -14.18 27.84
N LEU A 497 30.41 -13.85 27.07
CA LEU A 497 29.62 -12.62 27.27
C LEU A 497 28.74 -12.71 28.52
N ALA A 498 28.15 -13.87 28.79
CA ALA A 498 27.37 -14.08 30.01
C ALA A 498 28.26 -13.92 31.25
N GLU A 499 29.42 -14.59 31.28
CA GLU A 499 30.41 -14.46 32.35
C GLU A 499 30.90 -13.01 32.51
N ALA A 500 31.22 -12.34 31.40
CA ALA A 500 31.62 -10.94 31.45
C ALA A 500 30.51 -10.01 31.97
N THR A 501 29.23 -10.32 31.71
CA THR A 501 28.10 -9.54 32.21
C THR A 501 27.87 -9.76 33.71
N LEU A 502 28.00 -10.99 34.20
CA LEU A 502 28.00 -11.30 35.63
C LEU A 502 29.11 -10.53 36.34
N ARG A 503 30.34 -10.62 35.81
CA ARG A 503 31.48 -9.92 36.38
C ARG A 503 31.33 -8.40 36.34
N ALA A 504 30.68 -7.85 35.31
CA ALA A 504 30.38 -6.42 35.25
C ALA A 504 29.35 -5.99 36.30
N SER A 505 28.37 -6.84 36.62
CA SER A 505 27.45 -6.62 37.73
C SER A 505 28.20 -6.57 39.07
N GLU A 506 29.13 -7.49 39.30
CA GLU A 506 29.99 -7.50 40.51
C GLU A 506 30.84 -6.23 40.61
N VAL A 507 31.59 -5.89 39.54
CA VAL A 507 32.42 -4.69 39.51
C VAL A 507 31.58 -3.44 39.73
N SER A 508 30.37 -3.36 39.15
CA SER A 508 29.48 -2.22 39.38
C SER A 508 29.20 -2.00 40.88
N GLY A 509 29.12 -3.08 41.67
CA GLY A 509 29.00 -3.09 43.13
C GLY A 509 30.05 -2.26 43.86
N GLU A 510 31.27 -2.17 43.33
CA GLU A 510 32.40 -1.43 43.91
C GLU A 510 32.35 0.08 43.59
N LEU A 511 31.54 0.49 42.61
CA LEU A 511 31.40 1.89 42.23
C LEU A 511 30.36 2.61 43.11
N VAL A 512 30.75 3.77 43.63
CA VAL A 512 29.95 4.62 44.53
C VAL A 512 29.45 5.86 43.77
N CYS A 513 28.14 6.12 43.86
CA CYS A 513 27.52 7.30 43.26
C CYS A 513 28.12 8.60 43.83
N GLU A 514 28.17 9.66 43.03
CA GLU A 514 28.80 10.95 43.32
C GLU A 514 30.32 10.95 43.52
N ARG A 515 30.94 9.80 43.75
CA ARG A 515 32.40 9.65 43.79
C ARG A 515 32.96 9.09 42.49
N HIS A 516 32.49 7.92 42.09
CA HIS A 516 33.00 7.19 40.92
C HIS A 516 32.19 7.46 39.64
N TYR A 517 30.92 7.85 39.76
CA TYR A 517 30.03 8.22 38.64
C TYR A 517 28.91 9.17 39.11
N THR A 518 28.20 9.78 38.17
CA THR A 518 26.97 10.57 38.41
C THR A 518 25.78 9.99 37.65
N ARG A 519 24.57 10.24 38.13
CA ARG A 519 23.31 9.79 37.51
C ARG A 519 22.65 10.93 36.72
N GLU A 520 22.15 10.61 35.54
CA GLU A 520 21.31 11.48 34.73
C GLU A 520 19.88 10.88 34.65
N GLU A 521 19.05 11.19 35.64
CA GLU A 521 17.69 10.64 35.80
C GLU A 521 16.83 10.80 34.54
N ALA A 522 16.86 11.98 33.90
CA ALA A 522 16.06 12.27 32.71
C ALA A 522 16.36 11.34 31.52
N ARG A 523 17.56 10.77 31.47
CA ARG A 523 18.01 9.87 30.39
C ARG A 523 18.22 8.43 30.86
N ARG A 524 18.05 8.15 32.15
CA ARG A 524 18.42 6.87 32.80
C ARG A 524 19.83 6.44 32.40
N ALA A 525 20.76 7.39 32.43
CA ALA A 525 22.15 7.19 32.05
C ALA A 525 23.08 7.47 33.23
N VAL A 526 24.25 6.83 33.22
CA VAL A 526 25.32 7.11 34.18
C VAL A 526 26.54 7.67 33.46
N LYS A 527 27.24 8.61 34.10
CA LYS A 527 28.48 9.19 33.58
C LYS A 527 29.63 8.90 34.55
N LEU A 528 30.64 8.18 34.08
CA LEU A 528 31.82 7.86 34.87
C LEU A 528 32.68 9.10 35.13
N LYS A 529 33.24 9.17 36.34
CA LYS A 529 34.31 10.09 36.72
C LYS A 529 35.67 9.38 36.59
N GLU A 530 36.76 10.14 36.59
CA GLU A 530 38.13 9.61 36.52
C GLU A 530 38.42 8.54 37.58
N GLU A 531 37.91 8.73 38.81
CA GLU A 531 38.04 7.71 39.87
C GLU A 531 37.33 6.40 39.52
N GLY A 532 36.15 6.47 38.87
CA GLY A 532 35.42 5.29 38.43
C GLY A 532 36.17 4.51 37.35
N TYR A 533 36.85 5.21 36.42
CA TYR A 533 37.71 4.53 35.44
C TYR A 533 38.86 3.78 36.12
N ARG A 534 39.47 4.34 37.18
CA ARG A 534 40.54 3.67 37.93
C ARG A 534 40.06 2.43 38.67
N VAL A 535 38.87 2.48 39.28
CA VAL A 535 38.25 1.33 39.95
C VAL A 535 37.98 0.22 38.94
N ILE A 536 37.40 0.54 37.78
CA ILE A 536 37.15 -0.43 36.71
C ILE A 536 38.46 -1.05 36.22
N GLU A 537 39.51 -0.26 36.05
CA GLU A 537 40.82 -0.76 35.60
C GLU A 537 41.42 -1.75 36.62
N ALA A 538 41.45 -1.37 37.89
CA ALA A 538 41.99 -2.21 38.97
C ALA A 538 41.18 -3.51 39.14
N ALA A 539 39.85 -3.43 39.12
CA ALA A 539 38.98 -4.60 39.28
C ALA A 539 39.00 -5.56 38.07
N SER A 540 39.55 -5.11 36.93
CA SER A 540 39.65 -5.89 35.69
C SER A 540 41.08 -6.33 35.31
N GLU A 541 42.10 -5.97 36.10
CA GLU A 541 43.51 -6.20 35.77
C GLU A 541 43.86 -7.69 35.58
N SER A 542 43.26 -8.57 36.40
CA SER A 542 43.46 -10.02 36.34
C SER A 542 42.52 -10.75 35.37
N LEU A 543 41.58 -10.03 34.74
CA LEU A 543 40.54 -10.62 33.90
C LEU A 543 40.99 -10.78 32.45
N SER A 544 40.61 -11.91 31.84
CA SER A 544 40.97 -12.25 30.46
C SER A 544 39.83 -11.98 29.48
N GLY A 545 40.08 -12.22 28.19
CA GLY A 545 39.04 -12.14 27.14
C GLY A 545 38.49 -10.73 26.91
N ILE A 546 37.16 -10.60 26.99
CA ILE A 546 36.41 -9.36 26.72
C ILE A 546 36.90 -8.18 27.57
N TRP A 547 37.42 -8.47 28.77
CA TRP A 547 37.92 -7.49 29.73
C TRP A 547 39.25 -6.83 29.34
N LYS A 548 40.00 -7.39 28.38
CA LYS A 548 41.22 -6.75 27.85
C LYS A 548 40.91 -5.50 27.00
N GLY A 549 39.72 -5.43 26.42
CA GLY A 549 39.31 -4.30 25.58
C GLY A 549 38.86 -3.11 26.43
N ARG A 550 39.63 -2.01 26.44
CA ARG A 550 39.36 -0.80 27.24
C ARG A 550 37.93 -0.26 27.06
N THR A 551 37.46 -0.13 25.82
CA THR A 551 36.11 0.34 25.53
C THR A 551 35.04 -0.64 26.01
N ARG A 552 35.26 -1.93 25.77
CA ARG A 552 34.23 -2.95 26.00
C ARG A 552 33.98 -3.23 27.48
N LYS A 553 35.02 -3.22 28.32
CA LYS A 553 34.84 -3.35 29.78
C LYS A 553 34.07 -2.17 30.38
N VAL A 554 34.37 -0.95 29.91
CA VAL A 554 33.66 0.26 30.36
C VAL A 554 32.19 0.19 29.96
N GLU A 555 31.89 -0.20 28.71
CA GLU A 555 30.50 -0.39 28.25
C GLU A 555 29.72 -1.38 29.13
N LEU A 556 30.30 -2.53 29.45
CA LEU A 556 29.64 -3.55 30.27
C LEU A 556 29.35 -3.03 31.69
N VAL A 557 30.32 -2.37 32.32
CA VAL A 557 30.14 -1.81 33.68
C VAL A 557 29.13 -0.65 33.67
N LEU A 558 29.14 0.20 32.65
CA LEU A 558 28.12 1.24 32.48
C LEU A 558 26.71 0.65 32.39
N LYS A 559 26.52 -0.43 31.62
CA LYS A 559 25.21 -1.12 31.54
C LYS A 559 24.80 -1.78 32.85
N ALA A 560 25.73 -2.38 33.57
CA ALA A 560 25.47 -2.90 34.91
C ALA A 560 25.05 -1.79 35.88
N LEU A 561 25.71 -0.63 35.84
CA LEU A 561 25.33 0.55 36.62
C LEU A 561 23.95 1.07 36.22
N GLU A 562 23.65 1.23 34.93
CA GLU A 562 22.31 1.63 34.45
C GLU A 562 21.22 0.68 34.99
N ALA A 563 21.44 -0.64 34.89
CA ALA A 563 20.52 -1.65 35.44
C ALA A 563 20.38 -1.54 36.96
N ARG A 564 21.48 -1.28 37.68
CA ARG A 564 21.47 -1.12 39.13
C ARG A 564 20.69 0.12 39.56
N GLU A 565 20.97 1.27 38.94
CA GLU A 565 20.45 2.57 39.36
C GLU A 565 19.01 2.85 38.93
N PHE A 566 18.60 2.41 37.74
CA PHE A 566 17.32 2.85 37.14
C PHE A 566 16.28 1.74 36.94
N PHE A 567 16.66 0.46 37.05
CA PHE A 567 15.76 -0.67 36.80
C PHE A 567 15.49 -1.44 38.09
N HIS A 568 14.34 -1.18 38.70
CA HIS A 568 13.93 -1.79 39.95
C HIS A 568 12.85 -2.85 39.72
N ARG A 569 12.97 -3.93 40.49
CA ARG A 569 11.96 -4.97 40.59
C ARG A 569 10.62 -4.37 41.03
N ASP A 570 9.53 -4.90 40.49
CA ASP A 570 8.14 -4.48 40.69
C ASP A 570 7.81 -3.06 40.19
N LYS A 571 8.74 -2.41 39.47
CA LYS A 571 8.50 -1.18 38.73
C LYS A 571 8.69 -1.39 37.23
N GLN A 572 9.94 -1.64 36.81
CA GLN A 572 10.27 -1.84 35.40
C GLN A 572 10.15 -3.30 34.97
N TYR A 573 10.19 -4.25 35.91
CA TYR A 573 10.11 -5.68 35.62
C TYR A 573 9.71 -6.50 36.84
N VAL A 574 9.34 -7.76 36.60
CA VAL A 574 9.15 -8.81 37.62
C VAL A 574 10.03 -10.02 37.29
N VAL A 575 10.32 -10.84 38.30
CA VAL A 575 11.04 -12.11 38.15
C VAL A 575 10.04 -13.26 38.20
N GLU A 576 9.89 -13.99 37.10
CA GLU A 576 8.97 -15.14 36.97
C GLU A 576 9.71 -16.32 36.33
N ASP A 577 9.57 -17.52 36.90
CA ASP A 577 10.24 -18.74 36.41
C ASP A 577 11.76 -18.58 36.17
N LYS A 578 12.42 -17.83 37.07
CA LYS A 578 13.84 -17.44 36.95
C LYS A 578 14.15 -16.66 35.66
N LYS A 579 13.21 -15.84 35.17
CA LYS A 579 13.38 -14.96 34.01
C LYS A 579 12.86 -13.56 34.32
N ILE A 580 13.42 -12.56 33.64
CA ILE A 580 12.96 -11.18 33.74
C ILE A 580 11.80 -10.96 32.77
N VAL A 581 10.66 -10.48 33.28
CA VAL A 581 9.50 -10.07 32.49
C VAL A 581 9.33 -8.56 32.62
N ILE A 582 9.42 -7.84 31.49
CA ILE A 582 9.29 -6.37 31.48
C ILE A 582 7.84 -5.98 31.82
N VAL A 583 7.69 -4.94 32.63
CA VAL A 583 6.41 -4.32 32.95
C VAL A 583 6.33 -2.96 32.26
N ASP A 584 5.21 -2.69 31.59
CA ASP A 584 4.91 -1.37 31.07
C ASP A 584 4.62 -0.42 32.24
N GLU A 585 5.48 0.58 32.43
CA GLU A 585 5.41 1.53 33.55
C GLU A 585 4.14 2.38 33.54
N SER A 586 3.47 2.53 32.39
CA SER A 586 2.25 3.33 32.26
C SER A 586 0.97 2.53 32.57
N THR A 587 0.98 1.24 32.27
CA THR A 587 -0.23 0.38 32.36
C THR A 587 -0.12 -0.73 33.41
N GLY A 588 1.08 -1.00 33.94
CA GLY A 588 1.36 -2.15 34.81
C GLY A 588 1.31 -3.50 34.08
N ARG A 589 1.14 -3.50 32.74
CA ARG A 589 0.98 -4.72 31.96
C ARG A 589 2.31 -5.46 31.81
N ARG A 590 2.29 -6.77 32.06
CA ARG A 590 3.42 -7.67 31.82
C ARG A 590 3.61 -7.90 30.33
N MET A 591 4.85 -7.83 29.86
CA MET A 591 5.23 -7.97 28.45
C MET A 591 6.20 -9.14 28.24
N PRO A 592 5.74 -10.40 28.37
CA PRO A 592 6.58 -11.58 28.15
C PRO A 592 7.11 -11.61 26.71
N GLY A 593 8.37 -12.05 26.54
CA GLY A 593 9.04 -12.14 25.24
C GLY A 593 9.65 -10.83 24.72
N ARG A 594 9.55 -9.71 25.47
CA ARG A 594 10.30 -8.48 25.19
C ARG A 594 11.59 -8.43 26.02
N SER A 595 12.66 -7.92 25.40
CA SER A 595 13.96 -7.67 26.05
C SER A 595 14.39 -6.22 25.82
N TRP A 596 15.05 -5.59 26.80
CA TRP A 596 15.69 -4.30 26.57
C TRP A 596 16.92 -4.45 25.65
N ARG A 597 17.25 -3.38 24.93
CA ARG A 597 18.31 -3.38 23.91
C ARG A 597 19.71 -3.20 24.53
N GLN A 598 20.74 -3.40 23.71
CA GLN A 598 22.15 -3.07 24.02
C GLN A 598 22.70 -3.74 25.30
N GLY A 599 22.29 -4.97 25.61
CA GLY A 599 22.82 -5.71 26.76
C GLY A 599 22.18 -5.35 28.11
N LEU A 600 21.25 -4.40 28.14
CA LEU A 600 20.61 -3.97 29.39
C LEU A 600 19.76 -5.09 30.02
N HIS A 601 19.10 -5.92 29.21
CA HIS A 601 18.34 -7.06 29.72
C HIS A 601 19.24 -8.07 30.42
N GLN A 602 20.39 -8.39 29.81
CA GLN A 602 21.40 -9.26 30.40
C GLN A 602 21.99 -8.66 31.69
N ALA A 603 22.16 -7.33 31.74
CA ALA A 603 22.60 -6.64 32.95
C ALA A 603 21.57 -6.72 34.10
N VAL A 604 20.26 -6.63 33.80
CA VAL A 604 19.19 -6.83 34.79
C VAL A 604 19.11 -8.30 35.22
N GLU A 605 19.26 -9.24 34.29
CA GLU A 605 19.35 -10.68 34.61
C GLU A 605 20.52 -10.97 35.55
N ALA A 606 21.71 -10.40 35.27
CA ALA A 606 22.89 -10.51 36.12
C ALA A 606 22.68 -9.88 37.50
N LYS A 607 22.04 -8.71 37.56
CA LYS A 607 21.68 -8.03 38.81
C LYS A 607 20.80 -8.90 39.73
N GLU A 608 19.83 -9.58 39.15
CA GLU A 608 18.87 -10.42 39.90
C GLU A 608 19.35 -11.87 40.09
N GLY A 609 20.53 -12.22 39.59
CA GLY A 609 21.10 -13.56 39.72
C GLY A 609 20.32 -14.65 38.97
N VAL A 610 19.60 -14.28 37.91
CA VAL A 610 18.88 -15.24 37.06
C VAL A 610 19.75 -15.65 35.85
N PRO A 611 19.48 -16.81 35.21
CA PRO A 611 20.23 -17.23 34.03
C PRO A 611 20.24 -16.16 32.94
N ILE A 612 21.43 -15.76 32.48
CA ILE A 612 21.58 -14.72 31.45
C ILE A 612 21.16 -15.27 30.09
N THR A 613 20.18 -14.61 29.48
CA THR A 613 19.69 -14.96 28.16
C THR A 613 20.66 -14.43 27.10
N SER A 614 21.13 -15.32 26.22
CA SER A 614 22.02 -14.91 25.13
C SER A 614 21.30 -13.93 24.18
N PRO A 615 21.97 -12.85 23.73
CA PRO A 615 21.35 -11.87 22.86
C PRO A 615 20.95 -12.52 21.53
N ALA A 616 19.70 -12.30 21.12
CA ALA A 616 19.22 -12.73 19.83
C ALA A 616 19.91 -11.91 18.73
N VAL A 617 20.67 -12.58 17.85
CA VAL A 617 21.27 -11.95 16.67
C VAL A 617 20.38 -12.23 15.47
N THR A 618 19.97 -11.18 14.77
CA THR A 618 19.24 -11.30 13.50
C THR A 618 20.18 -11.88 12.44
N ILE A 619 19.85 -13.07 11.92
CA ILE A 619 20.62 -13.74 10.86
C ILE A 619 20.00 -13.55 9.48
N ALA A 620 18.68 -13.34 9.40
CA ALA A 620 17.99 -13.00 8.16
C ALA A 620 16.76 -12.15 8.43
N SER A 621 16.39 -11.31 7.47
CA SER A 621 15.14 -10.55 7.51
C SER A 621 14.59 -10.27 6.12
N ILE A 622 13.27 -10.29 5.98
CA ILE A 622 12.56 -9.86 4.77
C ILE A 622 11.24 -9.20 5.14
N SER A 623 10.84 -8.13 4.43
CA SER A 623 9.48 -7.60 4.56
C SER A 623 8.48 -8.46 3.79
N PHE A 624 7.24 -8.55 4.26
CA PHE A 624 6.19 -9.28 3.52
C PHE A 624 5.98 -8.69 2.12
N GLN A 625 6.03 -7.37 1.97
CA GLN A 625 5.98 -6.71 0.65
C GLN A 625 7.07 -7.25 -0.30
N ARG A 626 8.33 -7.30 0.16
CA ARG A 626 9.44 -7.81 -0.66
C ARG A 626 9.29 -9.31 -0.93
N PHE A 627 8.81 -10.08 0.05
CA PHE A 627 8.60 -11.51 -0.09
C PHE A 627 7.52 -11.83 -1.13
N PHE A 628 6.32 -11.26 -1.00
CA PHE A 628 5.20 -11.56 -1.89
C PHE A 628 5.42 -11.08 -3.33
N ARG A 629 6.22 -10.04 -3.54
CA ARG A 629 6.63 -9.59 -4.89
C ARG A 629 7.52 -10.59 -5.65
N GLN A 630 8.03 -11.64 -4.98
CA GLN A 630 8.80 -12.70 -5.64
C GLN A 630 7.92 -13.77 -6.29
N PHE A 631 6.61 -13.80 -5.97
CA PHE A 631 5.69 -14.71 -6.64
C PHE A 631 5.46 -14.28 -8.08
N GLN A 632 5.44 -15.26 -9.00
CA GLN A 632 5.12 -15.00 -10.41
C GLN A 632 3.66 -14.58 -10.60
N VAL A 633 2.76 -15.12 -9.79
CA VAL A 633 1.34 -14.84 -9.81
C VAL A 633 0.87 -14.55 -8.39
N ILE A 634 0.30 -13.36 -8.20
CA ILE A 634 -0.33 -12.95 -6.95
C ILE A 634 -1.79 -12.57 -7.24
N SER A 635 -2.69 -13.09 -6.42
CA SER A 635 -4.10 -12.66 -6.38
C SER A 635 -4.62 -12.78 -4.96
N GLY A 636 -5.83 -12.29 -4.69
CA GLY A 636 -6.38 -12.37 -3.35
C GLY A 636 -7.80 -11.89 -3.24
N ALA A 637 -8.38 -12.11 -2.06
CA ALA A 637 -9.69 -11.63 -1.69
C ALA A 637 -9.65 -10.94 -0.33
N THR A 638 -10.49 -9.93 -0.12
CA THR A 638 -10.68 -9.27 1.18
C THR A 638 -12.09 -8.69 1.28
N GLY A 639 -12.56 -8.38 2.49
CA GLY A 639 -13.78 -7.61 2.69
C GLY A 639 -13.63 -6.11 2.40
N THR A 640 -12.41 -5.58 2.38
CA THR A 640 -12.10 -4.13 2.46
C THR A 640 -10.93 -3.73 1.54
N ALA A 641 -11.06 -4.01 0.25
CA ALA A 641 -9.97 -3.76 -0.72
C ALA A 641 -9.94 -2.33 -1.24
N TRP A 642 -11.10 -1.67 -1.32
CA TRP A 642 -11.30 -0.50 -2.16
C TRP A 642 -10.54 0.72 -1.64
N GLU A 643 -10.53 0.93 -0.33
CA GLU A 643 -9.82 2.04 0.32
C GLU A 643 -8.30 1.94 0.09
N ALA A 644 -7.77 0.71 0.04
CA ALA A 644 -6.34 0.43 -0.15
C ALA A 644 -5.96 0.09 -1.62
N ALA A 645 -6.88 0.22 -2.58
CA ALA A 645 -6.69 -0.21 -3.96
C ALA A 645 -5.43 0.39 -4.62
N GLY A 646 -5.17 1.68 -4.36
CA GLY A 646 -3.99 2.37 -4.88
C GLY A 646 -2.68 1.80 -4.32
N GLU A 647 -2.68 1.35 -3.07
CA GLU A 647 -1.52 0.73 -2.45
C GLU A 647 -1.24 -0.66 -3.02
N PHE A 648 -2.29 -1.48 -3.19
CA PHE A 648 -2.18 -2.79 -3.83
C PHE A 648 -1.64 -2.72 -5.25
N TRP A 649 -2.11 -1.76 -6.04
CA TRP A 649 -1.60 -1.55 -7.40
C TRP A 649 -0.13 -1.11 -7.39
N ARG A 650 0.21 -0.13 -6.56
CA ARG A 650 1.57 0.44 -6.49
C ARG A 650 2.62 -0.58 -6.01
N ILE A 651 2.27 -1.42 -5.03
CA ILE A 651 3.21 -2.34 -4.39
C ILE A 651 3.24 -3.70 -5.10
N TYR A 652 2.07 -4.25 -5.43
CA TYR A 652 1.93 -5.63 -5.90
C TYR A 652 1.47 -5.75 -7.35
N GLY A 653 1.09 -4.64 -8.01
CA GLY A 653 0.54 -4.67 -9.37
C GLY A 653 -0.85 -5.29 -9.46
N MET A 654 -1.56 -5.41 -8.33
CA MET A 654 -2.90 -6.01 -8.27
C MET A 654 -3.98 -4.96 -8.46
N ARG A 655 -4.95 -5.25 -9.33
CA ARG A 655 -6.12 -4.39 -9.53
C ARG A 655 -7.22 -4.79 -8.55
N ALA A 656 -7.80 -3.84 -7.83
CA ALA A 656 -8.91 -4.11 -6.91
C ALA A 656 -10.26 -4.08 -7.64
N ASN A 657 -11.04 -5.16 -7.50
CA ASN A 657 -12.36 -5.33 -8.09
C ASN A 657 -13.42 -5.48 -6.99
N ARG A 658 -14.44 -4.62 -6.96
CA ARG A 658 -15.58 -4.81 -6.05
C ARG A 658 -16.59 -5.76 -6.66
N ILE A 659 -16.79 -6.90 -6.00
CA ILE A 659 -17.74 -7.93 -6.43
C ILE A 659 -19.14 -7.59 -5.89
N PRO A 660 -20.20 -7.63 -6.71
CA PRO A 660 -21.55 -7.36 -6.24
C PRO A 660 -22.04 -8.42 -5.25
N LEU A 661 -22.92 -8.03 -4.34
CA LEU A 661 -23.53 -8.97 -3.39
C LEU A 661 -24.46 -9.95 -4.10
N HIS A 662 -24.52 -11.20 -3.62
CA HIS A 662 -25.50 -12.17 -4.10
C HIS A 662 -26.94 -11.71 -3.82
N ARG A 663 -27.16 -11.11 -2.63
CA ARG A 663 -28.44 -10.53 -2.24
C ARG A 663 -28.28 -9.05 -1.88
N PRO A 664 -29.27 -8.19 -2.16
CA PRO A 664 -29.22 -6.79 -1.73
C PRO A 664 -29.00 -6.69 -0.21
N CYS A 665 -28.09 -5.80 0.21
CA CYS A 665 -27.84 -5.55 1.62
C CYS A 665 -29.07 -4.88 2.25
N GLN A 666 -29.62 -5.52 3.30
CA GLN A 666 -30.71 -4.96 4.11
C GLN A 666 -30.20 -4.39 5.46
N ARG A 667 -28.88 -4.33 5.65
CA ARG A 667 -28.27 -3.78 6.87
C ARG A 667 -28.54 -2.28 6.95
N GLN A 668 -29.10 -1.84 8.07
CA GLN A 668 -29.27 -0.42 8.35
C GLN A 668 -28.03 0.11 9.06
N GLU A 669 -27.35 1.07 8.44
CA GLU A 669 -26.23 1.78 9.06
C GLU A 669 -26.74 3.02 9.78
N LEU A 670 -26.52 3.08 11.09
CA LEU A 670 -26.91 4.21 11.92
C LEU A 670 -25.77 5.23 11.97
N ALA A 671 -26.12 6.51 12.07
CA ALA A 671 -25.15 7.59 12.18
C ALA A 671 -24.28 7.43 13.45
N PRO A 672 -22.98 7.77 13.38
CA PRO A 672 -22.09 7.68 14.53
C PRO A 672 -22.56 8.61 15.66
N ARG A 673 -22.48 8.14 16.90
CA ARG A 673 -22.76 8.92 18.11
C ARG A 673 -21.44 9.36 18.73
N VAL A 674 -21.27 10.66 18.91
CA VAL A 674 -20.06 11.27 19.52
C VAL A 674 -20.40 11.71 20.94
N PHE A 675 -19.51 11.43 21.89
CA PHE A 675 -19.66 11.78 23.30
C PHE A 675 -18.48 12.64 23.75
N ALA A 676 -18.68 13.50 24.76
CA ALA A 676 -17.63 14.41 25.22
C ALA A 676 -16.57 13.66 26.05
N THR A 677 -16.97 12.59 26.74
CA THR A 677 -16.06 11.78 27.57
C THR A 677 -16.15 10.29 27.27
N ALA A 678 -15.09 9.54 27.62
CA ALA A 678 -15.08 8.09 27.50
C ALA A 678 -16.15 7.42 28.38
N GLU A 679 -16.43 7.99 29.56
CA GLU A 679 -17.44 7.45 30.48
C GLU A 679 -18.87 7.64 29.95
N GLU A 680 -19.16 8.80 29.32
CA GLU A 680 -20.41 9.00 28.58
C GLU A 680 -20.56 8.02 27.42
N LYS A 681 -19.48 7.78 26.66
CA LYS A 681 -19.47 6.77 25.60
C LYS A 681 -19.80 5.39 26.15
N TRP A 682 -19.18 4.96 27.25
CA TRP A 682 -19.46 3.66 27.86
C TRP A 682 -20.90 3.53 28.34
N ARG A 683 -21.45 4.55 29.01
CA ARG A 683 -22.86 4.58 29.38
C ARG A 683 -23.77 4.49 28.15
N GLY A 684 -23.44 5.18 27.07
CA GLY A 684 -24.16 5.12 25.80
C GLY A 684 -24.15 3.73 25.16
N VAL A 685 -23.00 3.04 25.17
CA VAL A 685 -22.86 1.67 24.67
C VAL A 685 -23.71 0.69 25.50
N LEU A 686 -23.66 0.80 26.84
CA LEU A 686 -24.46 -0.06 27.72
C LEU A 686 -25.96 0.14 27.52
N ALA A 687 -26.41 1.39 27.42
CA ALA A 687 -27.81 1.71 27.18
C ALA A 687 -28.32 1.13 25.85
N GLU A 688 -27.50 1.17 24.79
CA GLU A 688 -27.86 0.55 23.51
C GLU A 688 -27.89 -0.98 23.62
N CYS A 689 -26.92 -1.59 24.31
CA CYS A 689 -26.90 -3.04 24.54
C CYS A 689 -28.14 -3.49 25.30
N GLN A 690 -28.52 -2.79 26.37
CA GLN A 690 -29.70 -3.10 27.16
C GLN A 690 -30.98 -3.00 26.33
N LYS A 691 -31.16 -1.90 25.59
CA LYS A 691 -32.31 -1.69 24.71
C LYS A 691 -32.46 -2.79 23.65
N ARG A 692 -31.35 -3.25 23.08
CA ARG A 692 -31.32 -4.33 22.07
C ARG A 692 -31.57 -5.70 22.70
N HIS A 693 -31.05 -5.91 23.91
CA HIS A 693 -31.23 -7.16 24.64
C HIS A 693 -32.70 -7.35 25.08
N GLU A 694 -33.38 -6.27 25.49
CA GLU A 694 -34.81 -6.28 25.84
C GLU A 694 -35.71 -6.80 24.71
N THR A 695 -35.30 -6.62 23.44
CA THR A 695 -36.04 -7.13 22.28
C THR A 695 -35.58 -8.51 21.81
N GLY A 696 -34.63 -9.14 22.51
CA GLY A 696 -34.03 -10.41 22.14
C GLY A 696 -33.09 -10.34 20.92
N GLN A 697 -32.72 -9.13 20.47
CA GLN A 697 -31.83 -8.97 19.32
C GLN A 697 -30.39 -9.41 19.70
N PRO A 698 -29.72 -10.25 18.90
CA PRO A 698 -28.31 -10.58 19.13
C PRO A 698 -27.40 -9.37 18.88
N ILE A 699 -26.37 -9.21 19.72
CA ILE A 699 -25.49 -8.04 19.73
C ILE A 699 -24.05 -8.51 19.58
N LEU A 700 -23.31 -7.89 18.64
CA LEU A 700 -21.86 -8.02 18.53
C LEU A 700 -21.24 -6.64 18.78
N VAL A 701 -20.34 -6.54 19.75
CA VAL A 701 -19.61 -5.30 20.06
C VAL A 701 -18.15 -5.45 19.68
N GLY A 702 -17.70 -4.63 18.73
CA GLY A 702 -16.29 -4.54 18.36
C GLY A 702 -15.54 -3.53 19.22
N THR A 703 -14.41 -3.94 19.79
CA THR A 703 -13.50 -3.06 20.55
C THR A 703 -12.12 -3.06 19.89
N ARG A 704 -11.27 -2.08 20.23
CA ARG A 704 -9.90 -1.99 19.69
C ARG A 704 -8.87 -2.72 20.53
N SER A 705 -9.17 -3.02 21.79
CA SER A 705 -8.22 -3.60 22.73
C SER A 705 -8.87 -4.66 23.63
N VAL A 706 -8.04 -5.57 24.15
CA VAL A 706 -8.47 -6.56 25.15
C VAL A 706 -8.96 -5.86 26.42
N ALA A 707 -8.28 -4.79 26.85
CA ALA A 707 -8.68 -4.01 28.02
C ALA A 707 -10.07 -3.39 27.87
N ASP A 708 -10.39 -2.81 26.70
CA ASP A 708 -11.73 -2.28 26.43
C ASP A 708 -12.80 -3.39 26.42
N SER A 709 -12.44 -4.60 25.96
CA SER A 709 -13.33 -5.76 25.98
C SER A 709 -13.62 -6.22 27.42
N GLU A 710 -12.59 -6.33 28.24
CA GLU A 710 -12.71 -6.70 29.65
C GLU A 710 -13.49 -5.64 30.45
N GLU A 711 -13.25 -4.36 30.16
CA GLU A 711 -14.01 -3.24 30.71
C GLU A 711 -15.50 -3.34 30.36
N LEU A 712 -15.81 -3.58 29.08
CA LEU A 712 -17.18 -3.75 28.61
C LEU A 712 -17.86 -4.94 29.30
N VAL A 713 -17.20 -6.09 29.38
CA VAL A 713 -17.73 -7.28 30.06
C VAL A 713 -18.02 -6.98 31.53
N ARG A 714 -17.12 -6.29 32.23
CA ARG A 714 -17.33 -5.92 33.64
C ARG A 714 -18.56 -5.01 33.80
N ARG A 715 -18.72 -4.05 32.90
CA ARG A 715 -19.85 -3.11 32.90
C ARG A 715 -21.17 -3.79 32.55
N LEU A 716 -21.20 -4.65 31.54
CA LEU A 716 -22.39 -5.44 31.17
C LEU A 716 -22.84 -6.31 32.35
N ARG A 717 -21.91 -6.99 33.02
CA ARG A 717 -22.20 -7.78 34.23
C ARG A 717 -22.73 -6.92 35.38
N SER A 718 -22.20 -5.71 35.58
CA SER A 718 -22.70 -4.82 36.63
C SER A 718 -24.15 -4.37 36.44
N VAL A 719 -24.66 -4.41 35.20
CA VAL A 719 -26.06 -4.09 34.89
C VAL A 719 -26.91 -5.34 34.64
N GLY A 720 -26.39 -6.52 35.00
CA GLY A 720 -27.11 -7.80 34.92
C GLY A 720 -27.28 -8.36 33.50
N LEU A 721 -26.56 -7.83 32.50
CA LEU A 721 -26.61 -8.34 31.13
C LEU A 721 -25.68 -9.54 30.97
N PRO A 722 -26.19 -10.72 30.55
CA PRO A 722 -25.34 -11.87 30.24
C PRO A 722 -24.54 -11.59 28.95
N CYS A 723 -23.26 -11.94 28.96
CA CYS A 723 -22.35 -11.78 27.83
C CYS A 723 -21.35 -12.94 27.72
#